data_AF-A0A0B7GYX3-F1
#
_entry.id   AF-A0A0B7GYX3-F1
#
_cell.length_a   1.000
_cell.length_b   1.000
_cell.length_c   1.000
_cell.angle_alpha   90.00
_cell.angle_beta   90.00
_cell.angle_gamma   90.00
#
_symmetry.space_group_name_H-M   'P 1'
#
loop_
_entity.id
_entity.type
_entity.pdbx_description
1 polymer ?
#
loop_
_entity_poly.entity_id
_entity_poly.type
_entity_poly.pdbx_seq_one_letter_code
_entity_poly.pdbx_strand_id
1 'polypeptide(L)'
;MKNIIKLSIPLTFLVSLFFACSFKPFNKIQIKVQPTLEAPLGVREFSANSYLSKEKIQKILTDKTKDEKTKANTIKRIAVYDYIPKSEQDPNRKKQLRYLIHYSITDIDLNFDNYADVIGDTLSAEMEEQQISFVTPKIETSQTVHIPFSDINTGLLNAIGKGKNSLSIPRVSKSSLTQVPANLLDIGFKGFQKLEFGENSSLIITVTRGVPSQDFYAVEKATLMNGSETVARWNGTAPTDPIRFNLSNKSLSPSATINLMVKSNKDESNIPIQVAYKLEGKIKKAEGITIDPIEVSIPEISFPLDIDKKFQSAKIAVGEAKMQAILPAAWKGIIPNIKRSIQQTDGLYFRDPGFTPSNTALSLTNQTVNKNPINVSATMQIVFNNATITETEPIPLQTEIKIEKFDSVSFKPEHNLEYKYKQKFSQDVQKWLTAIEFNKVIAEIEIQNGLPQGSGSENTIKTTAKSKAFNIPETTEEFPADKTTTKKIEGGKNLKIKFGRNPDIDFTVKIFPPGYDEVNKTITVYNISSGQELSFKGKVKIIFDWKTLTVDSGQTVKDSYPEDSTYIDLSEVSAILKKSHLKIHEIPAYFYIGSPALKDKKVKPKVKIWANTTNSTGEKQKIIMASNNDPATADYVEKEVKEKSLPIPLADEKIPYTGEIPENAVKLKKEKDNNAWATFMDIINEYPESLKIYYEFDLGEIILNKEDIKLLLDKDRNTKLQADILIDVPVGFEVTEDSTLSFADIMDEKRTDIFGREQGSTSSTVDTISQYLHSVLLCAKVENTTGLASAFTLQAFDKDKKPIFDPKELMVGQASNEAQILFTGQELQKIKDTIPFIPEIVMKIPKGNYYIERDAKLKANLSIIANTDIDYTYDMTGSKEH
;
A
#
# COMPACT_ATOMS: atom_id res chain seq x y z
N MET A 1 -20.62 58.23 56.46
CA MET A 1 -21.15 58.99 57.61
C MET A 1 -22.41 58.33 58.18
N LYS A 2 -22.26 57.19 58.87
CA LYS A 2 -23.37 56.54 59.59
C LYS A 2 -23.02 56.06 61.00
N ASN A 3 -21.82 56.38 61.50
CA ASN A 3 -21.37 56.05 62.86
C ASN A 3 -20.82 57.28 63.61
N ILE A 4 -21.60 58.36 63.65
CA ILE A 4 -21.50 59.38 64.71
C ILE A 4 -22.92 59.62 65.22
N ILE A 5 -23.48 58.58 65.84
CA ILE A 5 -24.62 58.69 66.76
C ILE A 5 -24.03 58.45 68.14
N LYS A 6 -23.72 59.54 68.84
CA LYS A 6 -23.55 59.64 70.30
C LYS A 6 -23.34 61.10 70.67
N LEU A 7 -24.41 61.88 70.58
CA LEU A 7 -24.56 63.06 71.44
C LEU A 7 -26.02 63.12 71.93
N SER A 8 -26.42 62.07 72.64
CA SER A 8 -27.59 62.11 73.51
C SER A 8 -27.14 62.62 74.88
N ILE A 9 -27.39 63.92 75.14
CA ILE A 9 -27.80 64.49 76.44
C ILE A 9 -26.70 64.56 77.55
N PRO A 10 -26.43 65.76 78.10
CA PRO A 10 -27.30 66.30 79.15
C PRO A 10 -27.81 67.71 78.89
N LEU A 11 -28.91 67.79 78.12
CA LEU A 11 -29.92 68.84 78.33
C LEU A 11 -30.79 68.55 79.58
N THR A 12 -30.60 67.38 80.21
CA THR A 12 -31.35 66.92 81.40
C THR A 12 -30.62 67.18 82.73
N PHE A 13 -29.41 67.76 82.72
CA PHE A 13 -28.64 68.08 83.95
C PHE A 13 -28.62 69.57 84.32
N LEU A 14 -29.26 70.44 83.52
CA LEU A 14 -29.47 71.86 83.85
C LEU A 14 -30.92 72.19 84.24
N VAL A 15 -31.82 71.18 84.20
CA VAL A 15 -33.21 71.28 84.69
C VAL A 15 -33.35 70.83 86.16
N SER A 16 -32.25 70.46 86.84
CA SER A 16 -32.28 69.95 88.22
C SER A 16 -31.41 70.73 89.23
N LEU A 17 -31.04 71.98 88.93
CA LEU A 17 -30.55 72.93 89.94
C LEU A 17 -31.66 73.92 90.32
N PHE A 18 -32.47 73.50 91.31
CA PHE A 18 -32.97 74.30 92.44
C PHE A 18 -33.13 75.81 92.20
N PHE A 19 -34.35 76.30 91.97
CA PHE A 19 -35.25 76.81 93.02
C PHE A 19 -34.59 77.83 93.98
N ALA A 20 -34.39 79.06 93.50
CA ALA A 20 -34.66 80.30 94.24
C ALA A 20 -34.72 81.47 93.24
N CYS A 21 -35.71 82.35 93.42
CA CYS A 21 -36.01 83.57 92.64
C CYS A 21 -36.78 83.40 91.30
N SER A 22 -37.93 84.07 91.27
CA SER A 22 -38.88 84.24 90.17
C SER A 22 -38.28 85.00 88.98
N PHE A 23 -37.95 84.27 87.91
CA PHE A 23 -37.62 84.86 86.60
C PHE A 23 -38.61 84.38 85.52
N LYS A 24 -39.09 85.32 84.70
CA LYS A 24 -39.95 85.05 83.52
C LYS A 24 -39.18 84.18 82.51
N PRO A 25 -39.82 83.26 81.78
CA PRO A 25 -39.13 82.48 80.75
C PRO A 25 -38.68 83.37 79.59
N PHE A 26 -37.48 83.11 79.07
CA PHE A 26 -36.95 83.75 77.87
C PHE A 26 -37.70 83.26 76.63
N ASN A 27 -38.12 84.17 75.75
CA ASN A 27 -38.87 83.81 74.54
C ASN A 27 -37.97 83.38 73.38
N LYS A 28 -36.68 83.76 73.39
CA LYS A 28 -35.71 83.42 72.34
C LYS A 28 -34.36 83.06 72.93
N ILE A 29 -33.71 82.04 72.39
CA ILE A 29 -32.33 81.65 72.70
C ILE A 29 -31.51 81.81 71.43
N GLN A 30 -30.47 82.65 71.47
CA GLN A 30 -29.50 82.79 70.39
C GLN A 30 -28.24 82.00 70.72
N ILE A 31 -27.86 81.07 69.84
CA ILE A 31 -26.65 80.27 69.94
C ILE A 31 -25.67 80.82 68.89
N LYS A 32 -24.56 81.38 69.35
CA LYS A 32 -23.41 81.77 68.52
C LYS A 32 -22.24 80.85 68.80
N VAL A 33 -21.83 80.05 67.83
CA VAL A 33 -20.67 79.16 67.93
C VAL A 33 -19.89 79.15 66.62
N GLN A 34 -18.56 79.11 66.71
CA GLN A 34 -17.65 79.01 65.56
C GLN A 34 -16.87 77.68 65.55
N PRO A 35 -17.55 76.53 65.38
CA PRO A 35 -16.83 75.26 65.35
C PRO A 35 -16.06 75.09 64.03
N THR A 36 -14.85 74.57 64.16
CA THR A 36 -14.04 74.05 63.05
C THR A 36 -14.33 72.57 62.88
N LEU A 37 -14.76 72.16 61.69
CA LEU A 37 -14.99 70.78 61.30
C LEU A 37 -13.80 70.30 60.46
N GLU A 38 -13.06 69.34 60.97
CA GLU A 38 -12.04 68.62 60.20
C GLU A 38 -12.58 67.25 59.78
N ALA A 39 -12.61 66.99 58.48
CA ALA A 39 -13.11 65.75 57.91
C ALA A 39 -12.08 65.14 56.94
N PRO A 40 -11.47 63.98 57.27
CA PRO A 40 -10.70 63.23 56.30
C PRO A 40 -11.65 62.64 55.26
N LEU A 41 -11.40 62.91 53.99
CA LEU A 41 -12.20 62.43 52.87
C LEU A 41 -11.72 61.07 52.36
N GLY A 42 -10.53 60.66 52.84
CA GLY A 42 -9.94 59.35 52.63
C GLY A 42 -8.63 59.43 51.85
N VAL A 43 -7.91 58.31 51.89
CA VAL A 43 -6.74 58.05 51.05
C VAL A 43 -7.20 57.22 49.88
N ARG A 44 -6.82 57.64 48.68
CA ARG A 44 -7.00 56.91 47.42
C ARG A 44 -5.64 56.52 46.88
N GLU A 45 -5.48 55.29 46.44
CA GLU A 45 -4.21 54.76 45.96
C GLU A 45 -4.45 53.81 44.79
N PHE A 46 -3.79 54.10 43.67
CA PHE A 46 -3.62 53.23 42.54
C PHE A 46 -2.17 52.74 42.58
N SER A 47 -1.99 51.43 42.50
CA SER A 47 -0.69 50.81 42.26
C SER A 47 -0.78 50.03 40.96
N ALA A 48 0.12 50.30 40.01
CA ALA A 48 0.11 49.61 38.73
C ALA A 48 0.16 48.08 38.92
N ASN A 49 0.94 47.61 39.90
CA ASN A 49 1.03 46.18 40.24
C ASN A 49 -0.27 45.61 40.85
N SER A 50 -1.14 46.43 41.44
CA SER A 50 -2.42 45.93 41.99
C SER A 50 -3.54 45.98 40.96
N TYR A 51 -3.49 46.89 39.98
CA TYR A 51 -4.55 47.07 38.97
C TYR A 51 -4.26 46.35 37.65
N LEU A 52 -2.99 46.23 37.27
CA LEU A 52 -2.52 45.49 36.10
C LEU A 52 -1.72 44.24 36.50
N SER A 53 -1.99 43.66 37.67
CA SER A 53 -1.26 42.49 38.17
C SER A 53 -1.30 41.31 37.20
N LYS A 54 -0.28 40.44 37.24
CA LYS A 54 -0.25 39.16 36.52
C LYS A 54 -1.55 38.39 36.71
N GLU A 55 -2.04 38.29 37.94
CA GLU A 55 -3.25 37.54 38.31
C GLU A 55 -4.49 38.18 37.70
N LYS A 56 -4.57 39.52 37.68
CA LYS A 56 -5.68 40.25 37.05
C LYS A 56 -5.68 40.08 35.54
N ILE A 57 -4.52 40.16 34.89
CA ILE A 57 -4.38 39.91 33.45
C ILE A 57 -4.78 38.47 33.13
N GLN A 58 -4.24 37.52 33.89
CA GLN A 58 -4.59 36.11 33.73
C GLN A 58 -6.08 35.88 33.96
N LYS A 59 -6.68 36.53 34.96
CA LYS A 59 -8.13 36.49 35.20
C LYS A 59 -8.90 37.05 34.00
N ILE A 60 -8.58 38.24 33.50
CA ILE A 60 -9.26 38.83 32.32
C ILE A 60 -9.21 37.87 31.11
N LEU A 61 -8.09 37.19 30.92
CA LEU A 61 -7.87 36.22 29.86
C LEU A 61 -8.53 34.84 30.13
N THR A 62 -9.00 34.55 31.34
CA THR A 62 -9.54 33.22 31.71
C THR A 62 -10.97 33.21 32.23
N ASP A 63 -11.54 34.34 32.66
CA ASP A 63 -12.73 34.37 33.53
C ASP A 63 -14.09 34.53 32.80
N LYS A 64 -14.24 34.11 31.54
CA LYS A 64 -15.55 34.18 30.82
C LYS A 64 -15.99 32.89 30.11
N THR A 65 -15.71 31.71 30.68
CA THR A 65 -16.36 30.44 30.27
C THR A 65 -17.38 30.01 31.33
N LYS A 66 -18.64 29.82 30.92
CA LYS A 66 -19.75 29.41 31.82
C LYS A 66 -19.64 27.96 32.33
N ASP A 67 -18.81 27.13 31.67
CA ASP A 67 -18.56 25.73 32.03
C ASP A 67 -17.23 25.60 32.80
N GLU A 68 -17.27 24.96 33.97
CA GLU A 68 -16.11 24.70 34.83
C GLU A 68 -15.04 23.83 34.11
N LYS A 69 -15.45 22.94 33.19
CA LYS A 69 -14.50 22.12 32.40
C LYS A 69 -13.71 22.95 31.38
N THR A 70 -14.39 23.81 30.62
CA THR A 70 -13.73 24.71 29.65
C THR A 70 -12.86 25.75 30.35
N LYS A 71 -13.28 26.22 31.54
CA LYS A 71 -12.49 27.11 32.40
C LYS A 71 -11.19 26.44 32.86
N ALA A 72 -11.26 25.20 33.33
CA ALA A 72 -10.08 24.44 33.74
C ALA A 72 -9.12 24.13 32.57
N ASN A 73 -9.64 23.96 31.35
CA ASN A 73 -8.80 23.74 30.16
C ASN A 73 -8.13 25.04 29.67
N THR A 74 -8.86 26.16 29.67
CA THR A 74 -8.34 27.49 29.30
C THR A 74 -7.27 27.97 30.28
N ILE A 75 -7.47 27.75 31.58
CA ILE A 75 -6.49 28.08 32.63
C ILE A 75 -5.19 27.26 32.46
N LYS A 76 -5.25 26.05 31.91
CA LYS A 76 -4.07 25.23 31.62
C LYS A 76 -3.29 25.68 30.39
N ARG A 77 -3.90 26.45 29.48
CA ARG A 77 -3.29 26.90 28.22
C ARG A 77 -2.63 28.27 28.32
N ILE A 78 -3.00 29.11 29.29
CA ILE A 78 -2.48 30.48 29.43
C ILE A 78 -1.62 30.63 30.67
N ALA A 79 -0.37 31.05 30.47
CA ALA A 79 0.50 31.49 31.55
C ALA A 79 0.91 32.94 31.33
N VAL A 80 0.76 33.77 32.37
CA VAL A 80 1.22 35.17 32.36
C VAL A 80 2.46 35.27 33.23
N TYR A 81 3.53 35.86 32.71
CA TYR A 81 4.78 36.09 33.43
C TYR A 81 5.01 37.57 33.60
N ASP A 82 5.41 37.98 34.80
CA ASP A 82 6.05 39.26 34.97
C ASP A 82 7.44 39.22 34.29
N TYR A 83 7.70 40.11 33.32
CA TYR A 83 8.83 39.97 32.41
C TYR A 83 9.82 41.15 32.48
N ILE A 84 11.07 40.84 32.84
CA ILE A 84 12.20 41.77 32.84
C ILE A 84 13.18 41.36 31.73
N PRO A 85 13.28 42.09 30.62
CA PRO A 85 14.15 41.72 29.50
C PRO A 85 15.63 41.62 29.91
N LYS A 86 16.29 40.53 29.52
CA LYS A 86 17.71 40.25 29.84
C LYS A 86 18.69 41.22 29.16
N SER A 87 18.38 41.62 27.93
CA SER A 87 19.25 42.45 27.07
C SER A 87 18.50 43.69 26.56
N GLU A 88 19.13 44.87 26.72
CA GLU A 88 19.47 45.82 25.65
C GLU A 88 19.57 47.28 26.15
N GLN A 89 20.62 47.97 25.68
CA GLN A 89 20.82 49.37 25.25
C GLN A 89 19.98 50.55 25.79
N ASP A 90 18.79 50.36 26.38
CA ASP A 90 17.92 51.40 26.94
C ASP A 90 17.56 51.08 28.41
N PRO A 91 18.13 51.81 29.40
CA PRO A 91 17.86 51.62 30.82
C PRO A 91 16.38 51.73 31.21
N ASN A 92 15.57 52.47 30.43
CA ASN A 92 14.17 52.72 30.75
C ASN A 92 13.29 51.47 30.55
N ARG A 93 13.72 50.53 29.68
CA ARG A 93 13.00 49.28 29.41
C ARG A 93 13.03 48.28 30.57
N LYS A 94 14.00 48.37 31.48
CA LYS A 94 14.05 47.52 32.69
C LYS A 94 13.06 47.96 33.75
N LYS A 95 12.74 49.26 33.78
CA LYS A 95 11.79 49.84 34.73
C LYS A 95 10.36 49.78 34.25
N GLN A 96 10.12 49.58 32.95
CA GLN A 96 8.78 49.45 32.40
C GLN A 96 8.06 48.20 32.93
N LEU A 97 6.78 48.36 33.29
CA LEU A 97 5.86 47.27 33.56
C LEU A 97 5.59 46.50 32.27
N ARG A 98 5.89 45.21 32.28
CA ARG A 98 5.87 44.39 31.06
C ARG A 98 5.54 42.95 31.39
N TYR A 99 4.69 42.36 30.58
CA TYR A 99 4.23 40.98 30.76
C TYR A 99 4.55 40.15 29.54
N LEU A 100 4.77 38.85 29.76
CA LEU A 100 4.89 37.85 28.72
C LEU A 100 3.73 36.87 28.89
N ILE A 101 2.90 36.74 27.86
CA ILE A 101 1.74 35.84 27.88
C ILE A 101 2.07 34.66 26.99
N HIS A 102 2.15 33.47 27.58
CA HIS A 102 2.29 32.22 26.85
C HIS A 102 0.92 31.57 26.68
N TYR A 103 0.55 31.31 25.44
CA TYR A 103 -0.65 30.56 25.07
C TYR A 103 -0.26 29.27 24.35
N SER A 104 -0.54 28.14 24.99
CA SER A 104 -0.38 26.80 24.41
C SER A 104 -1.58 26.50 23.51
N ILE A 105 -1.35 26.41 22.20
CA ILE A 105 -2.41 26.21 21.20
C ILE A 105 -2.86 24.76 21.21
N THR A 106 -1.99 23.84 20.80
CA THR A 106 -2.33 22.41 20.69
C THR A 106 -1.08 21.55 20.67
N ASP A 107 -1.27 20.30 21.04
CA ASP A 107 -0.40 19.19 20.67
C ASP A 107 -0.94 18.55 19.39
N ILE A 108 -0.07 18.21 18.46
CA ILE A 108 -0.39 17.46 17.25
C ILE A 108 0.20 16.08 17.45
N ASP A 109 -0.66 15.07 17.56
CA ASP A 109 -0.21 13.69 17.64
C ASP A 109 0.40 13.28 16.30
N LEU A 110 1.71 13.10 16.29
CA LEU A 110 2.38 12.44 15.18
C LEU A 110 2.32 10.93 15.41
N ASN A 111 1.17 10.31 15.12
CA ASN A 111 0.95 8.89 15.33
C ASN A 111 1.67 8.07 14.27
N PHE A 112 2.96 7.78 14.50
CA PHE A 112 3.79 7.02 13.56
C PHE A 112 3.60 5.50 13.59
N ASP A 113 2.87 4.98 14.58
CA ASP A 113 2.67 3.54 14.78
C ASP A 113 1.96 2.88 13.58
N ASN A 114 1.05 3.61 12.93
CA ASN A 114 0.35 3.12 11.73
C ASN A 114 1.19 3.16 10.45
N TYR A 115 2.38 3.78 10.45
CA TYR A 115 3.17 3.95 9.22
C TYR A 115 4.28 2.91 9.06
N ALA A 116 4.76 2.31 10.15
CA ALA A 116 5.83 1.31 10.09
C ALA A 116 5.45 0.09 9.22
N ASP A 117 4.19 -0.34 9.30
CA ASP A 117 3.66 -1.46 8.50
C ASP A 117 3.37 -1.06 7.04
N VAL A 118 3.09 0.22 6.81
CA VAL A 118 2.67 0.79 5.52
C VAL A 118 3.88 1.12 4.64
N ILE A 119 5.03 1.42 5.24
CA ILE A 119 6.35 1.57 4.59
C ILE A 119 7.08 0.20 4.63
N GLY A 120 6.40 -0.88 4.29
CA GLY A 120 7.04 -2.20 4.29
C GLY A 120 8.33 -2.20 3.46
N ASP A 121 9.43 -2.75 4.02
CA ASP A 121 10.71 -2.88 3.32
C ASP A 121 10.66 -3.95 2.20
N THR A 122 9.50 -4.60 2.00
CA THR A 122 9.35 -5.74 1.11
C THR A 122 7.91 -5.85 0.58
N LEU A 123 7.78 -6.00 -0.74
CA LEU A 123 6.61 -6.58 -1.39
C LEU A 123 6.99 -7.95 -1.95
N SER A 124 6.15 -8.95 -1.70
CA SER A 124 6.38 -10.30 -2.23
C SER A 124 5.22 -10.67 -3.14
N ALA A 125 5.55 -11.26 -4.29
CA ALA A 125 4.60 -11.89 -5.18
C ALA A 125 5.14 -13.27 -5.55
N GLU A 126 4.39 -14.31 -5.23
CA GLU A 126 4.72 -15.65 -5.72
C GLU A 126 4.38 -15.71 -7.20
N MET A 127 5.28 -16.27 -8.00
CA MET A 127 4.88 -16.65 -9.35
C MET A 127 3.99 -17.87 -9.20
N GLU A 128 2.90 -17.96 -9.95
CA GLU A 128 2.10 -19.19 -9.98
C GLU A 128 3.04 -20.37 -10.23
N GLU A 129 2.89 -21.43 -9.45
CA GLU A 129 3.68 -22.65 -9.63
C GLU A 129 3.48 -23.15 -11.07
N GLN A 130 4.52 -22.99 -11.89
CA GLN A 130 4.53 -23.42 -13.27
C GLN A 130 4.91 -24.89 -13.31
N GLN A 131 4.01 -25.73 -12.80
CA GLN A 131 4.15 -27.16 -13.01
C GLN A 131 3.98 -27.42 -14.51
N ILE A 132 5.10 -27.49 -15.23
CA ILE A 132 5.16 -28.07 -16.57
C ILE A 132 5.01 -29.59 -16.42
N SER A 133 3.86 -30.04 -15.90
CA SER A 133 3.51 -31.46 -15.88
C SER A 133 3.12 -31.86 -17.28
N PHE A 134 4.07 -32.45 -17.99
CA PHE A 134 3.77 -33.42 -19.02
C PHE A 134 4.60 -34.66 -18.71
N VAL A 135 3.96 -35.81 -18.77
CA VAL A 135 4.65 -37.09 -18.67
C VAL A 135 5.22 -37.38 -20.04
N THR A 136 6.54 -37.54 -20.14
CA THR A 136 7.12 -38.01 -21.40
C THR A 136 6.56 -39.39 -21.74
N PRO A 137 6.33 -39.70 -23.04
CA PRO A 137 5.79 -40.99 -23.45
C PRO A 137 6.56 -42.15 -22.81
N LYS A 138 5.86 -42.99 -22.05
CA LYS A 138 6.38 -44.30 -21.64
C LYS A 138 6.10 -45.31 -22.74
N ILE A 139 7.08 -45.55 -23.60
CA ILE A 139 6.93 -46.46 -24.75
C ILE A 139 7.66 -47.76 -24.40
N GLU A 140 6.91 -48.66 -23.79
CA GLU A 140 7.31 -50.03 -23.50
C GLU A 140 6.08 -50.90 -23.79
N THR A 141 5.97 -51.34 -25.04
CA THR A 141 4.77 -52.02 -25.53
C THR A 141 5.13 -53.30 -26.26
N SER A 142 4.29 -54.32 -26.08
CA SER A 142 4.44 -55.63 -26.70
C SER A 142 3.11 -56.15 -27.21
N GLN A 143 3.08 -56.71 -28.42
CA GLN A 143 1.93 -57.42 -28.97
C GLN A 143 2.38 -58.73 -29.62
N THR A 144 1.52 -59.74 -29.57
CA THR A 144 1.75 -61.02 -30.24
C THR A 144 0.77 -61.15 -31.39
N VAL A 145 1.29 -61.32 -32.61
CA VAL A 145 0.49 -61.73 -33.77
C VAL A 145 0.75 -63.19 -34.08
N HIS A 146 -0.19 -63.83 -34.78
CA HIS A 146 -0.12 -65.25 -35.07
C HIS A 146 -0.04 -65.46 -36.58
N ILE A 147 0.99 -66.19 -37.03
CA ILE A 147 1.21 -66.51 -38.44
C ILE A 147 0.52 -67.85 -38.75
N PRO A 148 -0.51 -67.88 -39.60
CA PRO A 148 -1.20 -69.11 -39.93
C PRO A 148 -0.26 -70.14 -40.58
N PHE A 149 -0.30 -71.39 -40.10
CA PHE A 149 0.44 -72.48 -40.76
C PHE A 149 -0.01 -72.70 -42.22
N SER A 150 -1.25 -72.31 -42.57
CA SER A 150 -1.77 -72.37 -43.94
C SER A 150 -0.90 -71.61 -44.96
N ASP A 151 -0.28 -70.50 -44.55
CA ASP A 151 0.54 -69.68 -45.44
C ASP A 151 1.86 -70.39 -45.75
N ILE A 152 2.44 -71.04 -44.72
CA ILE A 152 3.63 -71.88 -44.84
C ILE A 152 3.33 -73.13 -45.67
N ASN A 153 2.21 -73.80 -45.40
CA ASN A 153 1.74 -74.96 -46.18
C ASN A 153 1.57 -74.59 -47.67
N THR A 154 0.96 -73.44 -47.96
CA THR A 154 0.78 -72.96 -49.34
C THR A 154 2.11 -72.66 -50.00
N GLY A 155 3.05 -72.04 -49.29
CA GLY A 155 4.42 -71.83 -49.75
C GLY A 155 5.13 -73.14 -50.09
N LEU A 156 5.06 -74.13 -49.19
CA LEU A 156 5.67 -75.46 -49.39
C LEU A 156 5.09 -76.19 -50.61
N LEU A 157 3.76 -76.18 -50.76
CA LEU A 157 3.08 -76.78 -51.91
C LEU A 157 3.40 -76.05 -53.21
N ASN A 158 3.61 -74.74 -53.18
CA ASN A 158 4.02 -73.99 -54.37
C ASN A 158 5.48 -74.28 -54.77
N ALA A 159 6.38 -74.41 -53.79
CA ALA A 159 7.80 -74.67 -54.04
C ALA A 159 8.08 -76.10 -54.50
N ILE A 160 7.42 -77.09 -53.87
CA ILE A 160 7.69 -78.52 -54.10
C ILE A 160 6.65 -79.15 -55.02
N GLY A 161 5.41 -78.68 -54.93
CA GLY A 161 4.24 -79.37 -55.44
C GLY A 161 3.91 -79.09 -56.88
N LYS A 162 4.81 -78.56 -57.72
CA LYS A 162 4.56 -78.38 -59.15
C LYS A 162 5.78 -78.77 -59.97
N GLY A 163 5.57 -79.44 -61.10
CA GLY A 163 6.64 -79.76 -62.03
C GLY A 163 6.13 -80.41 -63.31
N LYS A 164 7.04 -80.68 -64.25
CA LYS A 164 6.75 -81.27 -65.55
C LYS A 164 7.82 -82.29 -65.91
N ASN A 165 7.40 -83.40 -66.48
CA ASN A 165 8.29 -84.42 -67.02
C ASN A 165 7.80 -84.96 -68.36
N SER A 166 8.74 -85.47 -69.15
CA SER A 166 8.44 -86.12 -70.41
C SER A 166 8.34 -87.63 -70.20
N LEU A 167 7.29 -88.24 -70.74
CA LEU A 167 7.12 -89.69 -70.77
C LEU A 167 6.91 -90.13 -72.22
N SER A 168 7.43 -91.31 -72.57
CA SER A 168 7.27 -91.88 -73.92
C SER A 168 6.40 -93.14 -73.83
N ILE A 169 5.32 -93.18 -74.60
CA ILE A 169 4.44 -94.35 -74.66
C ILE A 169 4.98 -95.31 -75.73
N PRO A 170 5.17 -96.60 -75.42
CA PRO A 170 5.64 -97.60 -76.39
C PRO A 170 4.70 -97.74 -77.61
N ARG A 171 5.30 -98.02 -78.77
CA ARG A 171 4.59 -98.36 -80.03
C ARG A 171 3.68 -99.59 -79.88
N VAL A 172 2.50 -99.58 -80.51
CA VAL A 172 1.55 -100.71 -80.57
C VAL A 172 1.01 -100.95 -81.99
N SER A 173 0.60 -102.18 -82.30
CA SER A 173 0.02 -102.52 -83.62
C SER A 173 -1.29 -101.79 -83.90
N LYS A 174 -1.49 -101.29 -85.13
CA LYS A 174 -2.67 -100.51 -85.55
C LYS A 174 -3.99 -101.31 -85.59
N SER A 175 -3.91 -102.64 -85.58
CA SER A 175 -5.05 -103.54 -85.80
C SER A 175 -6.06 -103.62 -84.65
N SER A 176 -5.69 -103.18 -83.43
CA SER A 176 -6.58 -103.21 -82.26
C SER A 176 -6.14 -102.21 -81.18
N LEU A 177 -7.11 -101.68 -80.42
CA LEU A 177 -6.81 -100.89 -79.23
C LEU A 177 -6.08 -101.77 -78.21
N THR A 178 -4.79 -101.51 -78.01
CA THR A 178 -3.93 -102.32 -77.15
C THR A 178 -3.58 -101.55 -75.88
N GLN A 179 -3.66 -102.23 -74.73
CA GLN A 179 -3.18 -101.70 -73.46
C GLN A 179 -1.66 -101.85 -73.38
N VAL A 180 -0.95 -100.75 -73.17
CA VAL A 180 0.49 -100.73 -72.91
C VAL A 180 0.81 -100.04 -71.59
N PRO A 181 1.74 -100.59 -70.80
CA PRO A 181 2.27 -99.90 -69.64
C PRO A 181 3.22 -98.78 -70.10
N ALA A 182 3.09 -97.61 -69.46
CA ALA A 182 4.02 -96.49 -69.58
C ALA A 182 4.39 -96.05 -68.16
N ASN A 183 5.66 -96.22 -67.80
CA ASN A 183 6.13 -95.98 -66.44
C ASN A 183 6.93 -94.68 -66.37
N LEU A 184 6.44 -93.73 -65.58
CA LEU A 184 7.21 -92.57 -65.18
C LEU A 184 8.02 -92.93 -63.94
N LEU A 185 9.27 -93.33 -64.16
CA LEU A 185 10.20 -93.77 -63.12
C LEU A 185 10.73 -92.63 -62.25
N ASP A 186 10.55 -91.38 -62.66
CA ASP A 186 10.85 -90.19 -61.89
C ASP A 186 9.78 -89.12 -62.15
N ILE A 187 8.98 -88.81 -61.13
CA ILE A 187 7.98 -87.74 -61.19
C ILE A 187 8.63 -86.36 -61.20
N GLY A 188 9.92 -86.25 -60.84
CA GLY A 188 10.69 -85.01 -60.75
C GLY A 188 10.48 -84.25 -59.45
N PHE A 189 9.99 -84.92 -58.39
CA PHE A 189 9.90 -84.34 -57.07
C PHE A 189 11.29 -83.96 -56.55
N LYS A 190 11.45 -82.71 -56.11
CA LYS A 190 12.71 -82.18 -55.58
C LYS A 190 12.45 -81.41 -54.28
N GLY A 191 13.51 -81.28 -53.47
CA GLY A 191 13.52 -80.40 -52.31
C GLY A 191 12.93 -80.95 -51.02
N PHE A 192 12.66 -82.26 -50.93
CA PHE A 192 12.24 -82.95 -49.70
C PHE A 192 12.76 -84.38 -49.65
N GLN A 193 12.69 -85.04 -48.48
CA GLN A 193 12.92 -86.48 -48.31
C GLN A 193 11.62 -87.26 -48.11
N LYS A 194 10.69 -86.70 -47.32
CA LYS A 194 9.37 -87.30 -47.07
C LYS A 194 8.30 -86.23 -46.87
N LEU A 195 7.13 -86.43 -47.46
CA LEU A 195 5.91 -85.66 -47.18
C LEU A 195 4.84 -86.60 -46.65
N GLU A 196 4.15 -86.18 -45.59
CA GLU A 196 2.96 -86.83 -45.04
C GLU A 196 1.79 -85.86 -45.15
N PHE A 197 0.68 -86.31 -45.71
CA PHE A 197 -0.45 -85.47 -46.07
C PHE A 197 -1.62 -85.61 -45.11
N GLY A 198 -2.32 -84.52 -44.85
CA GLY A 198 -3.61 -84.50 -44.15
C GLY A 198 -4.77 -84.85 -45.07
N GLU A 199 -5.99 -84.79 -44.53
CA GLU A 199 -7.22 -85.01 -45.29
C GLU A 199 -7.36 -84.02 -46.45
N ASN A 200 -8.10 -84.43 -47.49
CA ASN A 200 -8.37 -83.65 -48.70
C ASN A 200 -7.12 -83.31 -49.54
N SER A 201 -6.02 -84.05 -49.35
CA SER A 201 -4.80 -83.87 -50.13
C SER A 201 -4.80 -84.72 -51.39
N SER A 202 -4.20 -84.21 -52.47
CA SER A 202 -4.19 -84.89 -53.76
C SER A 202 -2.94 -84.59 -54.57
N LEU A 203 -2.51 -85.57 -55.37
CA LEU A 203 -1.61 -85.38 -56.49
C LEU A 203 -2.46 -85.34 -57.76
N ILE A 204 -2.41 -84.22 -58.45
CA ILE A 204 -3.09 -84.00 -59.73
C ILE A 204 -2.06 -84.14 -60.84
N ILE A 205 -2.42 -84.89 -61.87
CA ILE A 205 -1.57 -85.13 -63.03
C ILE A 205 -2.33 -84.79 -64.29
N THR A 206 -1.72 -83.93 -65.10
CA THR A 206 -2.23 -83.52 -66.40
C THR A 206 -1.32 -84.08 -67.48
N VAL A 207 -1.90 -84.73 -68.48
CA VAL A 207 -1.14 -85.39 -69.54
C VAL A 207 -1.41 -84.70 -70.87
N THR A 208 -0.47 -83.87 -71.30
CA THR A 208 -0.58 -83.09 -72.53
C THR A 208 0.17 -83.73 -73.69
N ARG A 209 -0.44 -83.70 -74.89
CA ARG A 209 0.19 -84.18 -76.13
C ARG A 209 1.10 -83.12 -76.73
N GLY A 210 2.20 -83.53 -77.35
CA GLY A 210 3.11 -82.63 -78.06
C GLY A 210 2.67 -82.18 -79.47
N VAL A 211 1.67 -82.81 -80.09
CA VAL A 211 1.22 -82.48 -81.48
C VAL A 211 -0.21 -83.00 -81.76
N PRO A 212 -1.00 -82.36 -82.67
CA PRO A 212 -2.34 -82.83 -83.04
C PRO A 212 -2.26 -84.07 -83.94
N SER A 213 -2.91 -85.17 -83.56
CA SER A 213 -3.13 -86.33 -84.44
C SER A 213 -4.54 -86.88 -84.22
N GLN A 214 -5.10 -87.50 -85.27
CA GLN A 214 -6.41 -88.19 -85.23
C GLN A 214 -6.36 -89.53 -84.44
N ASP A 215 -5.29 -89.79 -83.68
CA ASP A 215 -5.05 -91.04 -82.97
C ASP A 215 -5.71 -91.07 -81.57
N PHE A 216 -6.21 -92.24 -81.16
CA PHE A 216 -6.82 -92.45 -79.85
C PHE A 216 -5.74 -92.78 -78.81
N TYR A 217 -5.74 -92.02 -77.71
CA TYR A 217 -4.95 -92.28 -76.51
C TYR A 217 -5.84 -91.98 -75.32
N ALA A 218 -5.97 -92.95 -74.41
CA ALA A 218 -6.64 -92.77 -73.13
C ALA A 218 -5.86 -93.50 -72.04
N VAL A 219 -5.66 -92.83 -70.90
CA VAL A 219 -5.19 -93.51 -69.68
C VAL A 219 -6.39 -94.27 -69.11
N GLU A 220 -6.30 -95.58 -69.02
CA GLU A 220 -7.37 -96.42 -68.46
C GLU A 220 -7.13 -96.72 -66.98
N LYS A 221 -5.87 -96.85 -66.57
CA LYS A 221 -5.50 -97.01 -65.16
C LYS A 221 -4.22 -96.26 -64.87
N ALA A 222 -4.09 -95.75 -63.66
CA ALA A 222 -2.85 -95.16 -63.18
C ALA A 222 -2.60 -95.62 -61.74
N THR A 223 -1.37 -96.01 -61.45
CA THR A 223 -0.95 -96.42 -60.11
C THR A 223 0.22 -95.55 -59.67
N LEU A 224 0.04 -94.84 -58.57
CA LEU A 224 1.10 -94.11 -57.88
C LEU A 224 1.78 -95.05 -56.89
N MET A 225 3.08 -95.26 -57.10
CA MET A 225 3.94 -96.07 -56.26
C MET A 225 4.90 -95.16 -55.49
N ASN A 226 5.23 -95.52 -54.26
CA ASN A 226 6.29 -94.91 -53.47
C ASN A 226 7.27 -96.00 -53.06
N GLY A 227 8.36 -96.14 -53.83
CA GLY A 227 9.16 -97.37 -53.78
C GLY A 227 8.34 -98.58 -54.24
N SER A 228 8.28 -99.63 -53.41
CA SER A 228 7.49 -100.84 -53.68
C SER A 228 6.03 -100.75 -53.23
N GLU A 229 5.64 -99.71 -52.50
CA GLU A 229 4.28 -99.58 -51.95
C GLU A 229 3.34 -98.87 -52.94
N THR A 230 2.14 -99.44 -53.14
CA THR A 230 1.08 -98.73 -53.89
C THR A 230 0.41 -97.69 -52.99
N VAL A 231 0.67 -96.41 -53.26
CA VAL A 231 0.08 -95.28 -52.53
C VAL A 231 -1.35 -95.01 -52.97
N ALA A 232 -1.61 -94.98 -54.27
CA ALA A 232 -2.94 -94.70 -54.79
C ALA A 232 -3.16 -95.35 -56.16
N ARG A 233 -4.40 -95.72 -56.44
CA ARG A 233 -4.85 -96.21 -57.75
C ARG A 233 -5.93 -95.30 -58.28
N TRP A 234 -5.94 -95.13 -59.59
CA TRP A 234 -6.96 -94.45 -60.34
C TRP A 234 -7.41 -95.39 -61.48
N ASN A 235 -8.71 -95.55 -61.64
CA ASN A 235 -9.32 -96.30 -62.73
C ASN A 235 -10.23 -95.35 -63.50
N GLY A 236 -10.01 -95.21 -64.80
CA GLY A 236 -10.79 -94.35 -65.69
C GLY A 236 -11.76 -95.13 -66.56
N THR A 237 -12.81 -94.45 -67.03
CA THR A 237 -13.79 -94.99 -67.99
C THR A 237 -13.88 -94.20 -69.31
N ALA A 238 -13.18 -93.07 -69.46
CA ALA A 238 -13.01 -92.26 -70.68
C ALA A 238 -11.91 -91.19 -70.42
N PRO A 239 -11.46 -90.32 -71.36
CA PRO A 239 -10.26 -89.50 -71.18
C PRO A 239 -10.52 -88.34 -70.20
N THR A 240 -10.49 -88.62 -68.89
CA THR A 240 -10.60 -87.63 -67.82
C THR A 240 -9.21 -87.18 -67.39
N ASP A 241 -8.63 -86.30 -68.20
CA ASP A 241 -7.57 -85.39 -67.75
C ASP A 241 -8.24 -84.26 -66.92
N PRO A 242 -7.81 -83.96 -65.67
CA PRO A 242 -6.65 -84.50 -64.97
C PRO A 242 -6.93 -85.72 -64.09
N ILE A 243 -5.90 -86.56 -63.96
CA ILE A 243 -5.87 -87.71 -63.04
C ILE A 243 -5.62 -87.20 -61.62
N ARG A 244 -6.54 -87.48 -60.70
CA ARG A 244 -6.42 -87.09 -59.29
C ARG A 244 -6.18 -88.31 -58.40
N PHE A 245 -4.99 -88.41 -57.84
CA PHE A 245 -4.67 -89.38 -56.79
C PHE A 245 -4.99 -88.82 -55.42
N ASN A 246 -5.82 -89.52 -54.65
CA ASN A 246 -6.09 -89.15 -53.26
C ASN A 246 -4.89 -89.52 -52.37
N LEU A 247 -4.31 -88.50 -51.73
CA LEU A 247 -3.16 -88.60 -50.82
C LEU A 247 -3.54 -88.45 -49.35
N SER A 248 -4.84 -88.41 -49.02
CA SER A 248 -5.29 -88.20 -47.64
C SER A 248 -4.69 -89.23 -46.68
N ASN A 249 -3.96 -88.76 -45.67
CA ASN A 249 -3.25 -89.58 -44.67
C ASN A 249 -2.20 -90.54 -45.26
N LYS A 250 -1.63 -90.19 -46.41
CA LYS A 250 -0.56 -90.97 -47.08
C LYS A 250 0.76 -90.22 -47.06
N SER A 251 1.82 -90.93 -47.42
CA SER A 251 3.16 -90.35 -47.56
C SER A 251 3.73 -90.50 -48.96
N LEU A 252 4.60 -89.57 -49.35
CA LEU A 252 5.35 -89.59 -50.59
C LEU A 252 6.83 -89.29 -50.33
N SER A 253 7.70 -89.93 -51.11
CA SER A 253 9.12 -89.61 -51.22
C SER A 253 9.44 -89.09 -52.63
N PRO A 254 10.62 -88.50 -52.86
CA PRO A 254 11.07 -88.11 -54.20
C PRO A 254 11.10 -89.26 -55.20
N SER A 255 11.35 -90.49 -54.74
CA SER A 255 11.37 -91.70 -55.58
C SER A 255 10.00 -92.25 -55.97
N ALA A 256 8.93 -91.48 -55.77
CA ALA A 256 7.60 -91.89 -56.21
C ALA A 256 7.57 -92.05 -57.74
N THR A 257 6.93 -93.12 -58.21
CA THR A 257 6.81 -93.47 -59.63
C THR A 257 5.35 -93.64 -60.00
N ILE A 258 5.06 -93.51 -61.30
CA ILE A 258 3.69 -93.61 -61.81
C ILE A 258 3.66 -94.60 -62.95
N ASN A 259 2.88 -95.66 -62.75
CA ASN A 259 2.63 -96.64 -63.78
C ASN A 259 1.28 -96.32 -64.41
N LEU A 260 1.32 -95.86 -65.66
CA LEU A 260 0.14 -95.61 -66.48
C LEU A 260 -0.15 -96.85 -67.32
N MET A 261 -1.40 -97.27 -67.36
CA MET A 261 -1.91 -98.21 -68.33
C MET A 261 -2.67 -97.43 -69.39
N VAL A 262 -2.07 -97.39 -70.58
CA VAL A 262 -2.50 -96.56 -71.69
C VAL A 262 -3.12 -97.43 -72.76
N LYS A 263 -4.25 -97.02 -73.29
CA LYS A 263 -4.82 -97.61 -74.51
C LYS A 263 -4.48 -96.74 -75.71
N SER A 264 -3.81 -97.32 -76.70
CA SER A 264 -3.38 -96.63 -77.92
C SER A 264 -3.59 -97.49 -79.16
N ASN A 265 -3.65 -96.87 -80.35
CA ASN A 265 -3.77 -97.52 -81.66
C ASN A 265 -2.72 -97.02 -82.68
N LYS A 266 -1.55 -96.52 -82.22
CA LYS A 266 -0.53 -95.88 -83.07
C LYS A 266 0.72 -96.75 -83.30
N ASP A 267 1.13 -96.84 -84.57
CA ASP A 267 2.14 -97.78 -85.07
C ASP A 267 3.46 -97.13 -85.58
N GLU A 268 3.58 -95.80 -85.69
CA GLU A 268 4.74 -95.22 -86.40
C GLU A 268 5.95 -94.85 -85.50
N SER A 269 5.76 -94.60 -84.20
CA SER A 269 6.85 -94.29 -83.24
C SER A 269 6.32 -94.24 -81.80
N ASN A 270 7.24 -94.25 -80.82
CA ASN A 270 6.86 -93.95 -79.44
C ASN A 270 6.26 -92.54 -79.34
N ILE A 271 5.19 -92.38 -78.57
CA ILE A 271 4.48 -91.10 -78.46
C ILE A 271 5.08 -90.30 -77.29
N PRO A 272 5.70 -89.13 -77.52
CA PRO A 272 6.08 -88.25 -76.44
C PRO A 272 4.84 -87.56 -75.85
N ILE A 273 4.68 -87.67 -74.53
CA ILE A 273 3.68 -86.96 -73.74
C ILE A 273 4.37 -86.16 -72.63
N GLN A 274 3.78 -85.02 -72.29
CA GLN A 274 4.22 -84.19 -71.18
C GLN A 274 3.28 -84.43 -70.00
N VAL A 275 3.85 -84.80 -68.87
CA VAL A 275 3.16 -85.07 -67.62
C VAL A 275 3.46 -83.93 -66.67
N ALA A 276 2.48 -83.07 -66.43
CA ALA A 276 2.56 -82.04 -65.39
C ALA A 276 1.95 -82.57 -64.11
N TYR A 277 2.58 -82.28 -62.97
CA TYR A 277 2.04 -82.62 -61.66
C TYR A 277 1.76 -81.39 -60.80
N LYS A 278 0.75 -81.50 -59.94
CA LYS A 278 0.39 -80.51 -58.92
C LYS A 278 0.00 -81.21 -57.61
N LEU A 279 0.64 -80.89 -56.50
CA LEU A 279 0.21 -81.26 -55.16
C LEU A 279 -0.77 -80.20 -54.63
N GLU A 280 -1.87 -80.65 -54.04
CA GLU A 280 -2.85 -79.82 -53.35
C GLU A 280 -3.19 -80.42 -51.99
N GLY A 281 -3.61 -79.57 -51.05
CA GLY A 281 -4.14 -79.99 -49.75
C GLY A 281 -3.31 -79.53 -48.57
N LYS A 282 -3.13 -80.43 -47.61
CA LYS A 282 -2.48 -80.15 -46.32
C LYS A 282 -1.27 -81.05 -46.13
N ILE A 283 -0.14 -80.47 -45.76
CA ILE A 283 1.06 -81.18 -45.33
C ILE A 283 1.01 -81.30 -43.81
N LYS A 284 0.83 -82.53 -43.31
CA LYS A 284 0.90 -82.85 -41.88
C LYS A 284 2.34 -82.87 -41.38
N LYS A 285 3.25 -83.39 -42.19
CA LYS A 285 4.68 -83.45 -41.86
C LYS A 285 5.52 -83.43 -43.13
N ALA A 286 6.64 -82.73 -43.08
CA ALA A 286 7.62 -82.66 -44.14
C ALA A 286 9.03 -82.85 -43.54
N GLU A 287 9.82 -83.73 -44.14
CA GLU A 287 11.17 -84.06 -43.68
C GLU A 287 12.19 -83.85 -44.79
N GLY A 288 13.39 -83.42 -44.40
CA GLY A 288 14.51 -83.18 -45.30
C GLY A 288 14.28 -82.05 -46.31
N ILE A 289 13.54 -81.02 -45.91
CA ILE A 289 13.16 -79.91 -46.78
C ILE A 289 14.38 -79.03 -47.08
N THR A 290 14.70 -78.89 -48.37
CA THR A 290 15.78 -78.03 -48.88
C THR A 290 15.27 -77.39 -50.17
N ILE A 291 14.73 -76.18 -50.03
CA ILE A 291 14.11 -75.39 -51.10
C ILE A 291 14.50 -73.93 -50.96
N ASP A 292 14.21 -73.14 -51.98
CA ASP A 292 14.32 -71.68 -51.89
C ASP A 292 13.44 -71.15 -50.74
N PRO A 293 13.87 -70.07 -50.05
CA PRO A 293 13.14 -69.53 -48.92
C PRO A 293 11.70 -69.13 -49.27
N ILE A 294 10.79 -69.34 -48.33
CA ILE A 294 9.38 -68.94 -48.45
C ILE A 294 9.18 -67.62 -47.70
N GLU A 295 8.47 -66.68 -48.31
CA GLU A 295 8.11 -65.42 -47.68
C GLU A 295 6.63 -65.41 -47.25
N VAL A 296 6.39 -64.96 -46.04
CA VAL A 296 5.06 -64.82 -45.44
C VAL A 296 4.89 -63.37 -44.98
N SER A 297 3.85 -62.71 -45.47
CA SER A 297 3.49 -61.35 -45.06
C SER A 297 2.85 -61.37 -43.68
N ILE A 298 3.31 -60.48 -42.80
CA ILE A 298 2.74 -60.31 -41.46
C ILE A 298 1.76 -59.13 -41.52
N PRO A 299 0.53 -59.27 -40.99
CA PRO A 299 -0.41 -58.17 -40.89
C PRO A 299 0.18 -56.95 -40.16
N GLU A 300 -0.26 -55.75 -40.52
CA GLU A 300 0.16 -54.53 -39.84
C GLU A 300 -0.35 -54.52 -38.39
N ILE A 301 0.55 -54.18 -37.46
CA ILE A 301 0.31 -54.06 -36.03
C ILE A 301 0.33 -52.58 -35.68
N SER A 302 -0.74 -52.07 -35.08
CA SER A 302 -0.80 -50.68 -34.61
C SER A 302 -0.62 -50.61 -33.10
N PHE A 303 0.36 -49.83 -32.65
CA PHE A 303 0.64 -49.54 -31.25
C PHE A 303 0.13 -48.11 -30.94
N PRO A 304 -1.04 -47.96 -30.29
CA PRO A 304 -1.46 -46.66 -29.81
C PRO A 304 -0.51 -46.18 -28.71
N LEU A 305 -0.19 -44.90 -28.72
CA LEU A 305 0.63 -44.27 -27.70
C LEU A 305 -0.28 -43.64 -26.66
N ASP A 306 -0.09 -43.98 -25.39
CA ASP A 306 -0.71 -43.28 -24.26
C ASP A 306 0.17 -42.07 -23.91
N ILE A 307 -0.23 -40.91 -24.40
CA ILE A 307 0.56 -39.67 -24.35
C ILE A 307 -0.29 -38.49 -23.91
N ASP A 308 0.36 -37.58 -23.19
CA ASP A 308 -0.22 -36.29 -22.84
C ASP A 308 -0.58 -35.50 -24.11
N LYS A 309 -1.75 -34.84 -24.11
CA LYS A 309 -2.20 -33.99 -25.23
C LYS A 309 -1.21 -32.86 -25.57
N LYS A 310 -0.37 -32.47 -24.62
CA LYS A 310 0.66 -31.44 -24.76
C LYS A 310 1.84 -31.93 -25.59
N PHE A 311 2.11 -33.23 -25.62
CA PHE A 311 3.21 -33.85 -26.36
C PHE A 311 3.09 -33.58 -27.87
N GLN A 312 4.20 -33.15 -28.49
CA GLN A 312 4.28 -32.97 -29.94
C GLN A 312 5.17 -34.03 -30.57
N SER A 313 6.44 -34.11 -30.13
CA SER A 313 7.42 -35.05 -30.66
C SER A 313 8.60 -35.23 -29.70
N ALA A 314 9.35 -36.33 -29.87
CA ALA A 314 10.59 -36.57 -29.17
C ALA A 314 11.61 -37.25 -30.06
N LYS A 315 12.87 -36.86 -29.94
CA LYS A 315 14.01 -37.49 -30.61
C LYS A 315 14.58 -38.58 -29.69
N ILE A 316 14.66 -39.80 -30.17
CA ILE A 316 15.07 -40.98 -29.40
C ILE A 316 16.58 -40.99 -29.22
N ALA A 317 17.04 -41.00 -27.96
CA ALA A 317 18.45 -41.21 -27.61
C ALA A 317 18.76 -42.70 -27.46
N VAL A 318 17.86 -43.43 -26.79
CA VAL A 318 18.00 -44.87 -26.54
C VAL A 318 16.63 -45.52 -26.73
N GLY A 319 16.54 -46.40 -27.72
CA GLY A 319 15.35 -47.19 -27.97
C GLY A 319 15.60 -48.30 -28.98
N GLU A 320 14.79 -49.35 -28.90
CA GLU A 320 14.89 -50.53 -29.76
C GLU A 320 13.52 -51.12 -30.11
N ALA A 321 13.47 -51.86 -31.22
CA ALA A 321 12.35 -52.70 -31.62
C ALA A 321 12.80 -54.13 -31.91
N LYS A 322 12.04 -55.12 -31.46
CA LYS A 322 12.34 -56.56 -31.61
C LYS A 322 11.13 -57.30 -32.13
N MET A 323 11.37 -58.29 -32.99
CA MET A 323 10.35 -59.24 -33.44
C MET A 323 10.90 -60.67 -33.34
N GLN A 324 10.24 -61.51 -32.54
CA GLN A 324 10.67 -62.88 -32.28
C GLN A 324 9.59 -63.88 -32.69
N ALA A 325 9.93 -64.76 -33.62
CA ALA A 325 9.09 -65.90 -34.00
C ALA A 325 9.35 -67.06 -33.04
N ILE A 326 8.30 -67.57 -32.41
CA ILE A 326 8.37 -68.71 -31.49
C ILE A 326 8.07 -69.98 -32.27
N LEU A 327 9.11 -70.63 -32.78
CA LEU A 327 8.96 -71.87 -33.56
C LEU A 327 8.61 -73.07 -32.66
N PRO A 328 7.77 -74.00 -33.14
CA PRO A 328 7.50 -75.25 -32.42
C PRO A 328 8.76 -76.09 -32.20
N ALA A 329 8.89 -76.74 -31.04
CA ALA A 329 10.06 -77.56 -30.71
C ALA A 329 10.26 -78.78 -31.65
N ALA A 330 9.20 -79.24 -32.30
CA ALA A 330 9.26 -80.33 -33.28
C ALA A 330 9.93 -79.91 -34.61
N TRP A 331 10.02 -78.59 -34.87
CA TRP A 331 10.60 -78.06 -36.09
C TRP A 331 12.13 -78.03 -35.98
N LYS A 332 12.83 -78.49 -37.02
CA LYS A 332 14.30 -78.57 -37.07
C LYS A 332 14.81 -78.03 -38.39
N GLY A 333 16.02 -77.45 -38.39
CA GLY A 333 16.66 -76.95 -39.61
C GLY A 333 15.99 -75.72 -40.23
N ILE A 334 15.26 -74.94 -39.44
CA ILE A 334 14.51 -73.76 -39.89
C ILE A 334 15.09 -72.50 -39.27
N ILE A 335 15.32 -71.49 -40.09
CA ILE A 335 15.80 -70.18 -39.64
C ILE A 335 14.79 -69.13 -40.12
N PRO A 336 14.05 -68.48 -39.19
CA PRO A 336 13.17 -67.38 -39.52
C PRO A 336 13.97 -66.07 -39.58
N ASN A 337 13.91 -65.39 -40.71
CA ASN A 337 14.41 -64.03 -40.89
C ASN A 337 13.26 -63.06 -41.09
N ILE A 338 13.40 -61.81 -40.65
CA ILE A 338 12.36 -60.80 -40.69
C ILE A 338 12.90 -59.55 -41.37
N LYS A 339 12.07 -58.94 -42.23
CA LYS A 339 12.26 -57.61 -42.81
C LYS A 339 11.11 -56.72 -42.37
N ARG A 340 11.41 -55.74 -41.52
CA ARG A 340 10.44 -54.87 -40.83
C ARG A 340 10.29 -53.51 -41.50
N SER A 341 9.13 -52.90 -41.31
CA SER A 341 8.83 -51.50 -41.60
C SER A 341 8.08 -50.93 -40.40
N ILE A 342 8.67 -49.96 -39.72
CA ILE A 342 8.10 -49.28 -38.54
C ILE A 342 7.85 -47.83 -38.93
N GLN A 343 6.60 -47.37 -38.84
CA GLN A 343 6.23 -46.06 -39.34
C GLN A 343 5.16 -45.37 -38.48
N GLN A 344 5.25 -44.04 -38.39
CA GLN A 344 4.20 -43.12 -37.98
C GLN A 344 3.94 -42.14 -39.12
N THR A 345 2.71 -41.63 -39.19
CA THR A 345 2.42 -40.45 -40.01
C THR A 345 3.25 -39.28 -39.50
N ASP A 346 4.09 -38.66 -40.34
CA ASP A 346 4.95 -37.50 -40.03
C ASP A 346 5.90 -37.67 -38.81
N GLY A 347 6.35 -38.90 -38.54
CA GLY A 347 7.14 -39.23 -37.35
C GLY A 347 8.18 -40.31 -37.60
N LEU A 348 8.18 -41.32 -36.74
CA LEU A 348 9.11 -42.44 -36.80
C LEU A 348 9.04 -43.10 -38.18
N TYR A 349 10.16 -43.29 -38.85
CA TYR A 349 10.20 -44.03 -40.11
C TYR A 349 11.47 -44.86 -40.20
N PHE A 350 11.29 -46.18 -40.19
CA PHE A 350 12.37 -47.13 -40.35
C PHE A 350 11.94 -48.29 -41.23
N ARG A 351 12.85 -48.75 -42.09
CA ARG A 351 12.68 -49.98 -42.86
C ARG A 351 13.99 -50.76 -42.87
N ASP A 352 13.93 -52.05 -42.57
CA ASP A 352 15.09 -52.91 -42.66
C ASP A 352 15.62 -52.91 -44.11
N PRO A 353 16.94 -52.74 -44.33
CA PRO A 353 17.52 -52.79 -45.68
C PRO A 353 17.41 -54.18 -46.30
N GLY A 354 17.34 -55.24 -45.47
CA GLY A 354 17.22 -56.63 -45.89
C GLY A 354 16.66 -57.51 -44.77
N PHE A 355 16.63 -58.83 -44.99
CA PHE A 355 16.19 -59.78 -43.97
C PHE A 355 17.25 -59.92 -42.86
N THR A 356 16.81 -59.90 -41.61
CA THR A 356 17.65 -60.09 -40.42
C THR A 356 17.15 -61.29 -39.61
N PRO A 357 18.00 -61.99 -38.84
CA PRO A 357 17.55 -63.08 -37.98
C PRO A 357 16.41 -62.62 -37.06
N SER A 358 15.41 -63.48 -36.86
CA SER A 358 14.39 -63.24 -35.85
C SER A 358 15.04 -62.99 -34.48
N ASN A 359 14.44 -62.11 -33.68
CA ASN A 359 14.98 -61.61 -32.40
C ASN A 359 16.17 -60.64 -32.51
N THR A 360 16.54 -60.17 -33.71
CA THR A 360 17.55 -59.12 -33.85
C THR A 360 16.99 -57.78 -33.38
N ALA A 361 17.62 -57.17 -32.38
CA ALA A 361 17.30 -55.82 -31.92
C ALA A 361 17.56 -54.79 -33.01
N LEU A 362 16.57 -53.94 -33.27
CA LEU A 362 16.71 -52.79 -34.15
C LEU A 362 16.84 -51.52 -33.32
N SER A 363 17.92 -50.76 -33.49
CA SER A 363 18.07 -49.45 -32.85
C SER A 363 17.15 -48.42 -33.48
N LEU A 364 16.37 -47.73 -32.64
CA LEU A 364 15.55 -46.57 -33.00
C LEU A 364 16.25 -45.24 -32.68
N THR A 365 17.54 -45.28 -32.35
CA THR A 365 18.33 -44.09 -31.99
C THR A 365 18.33 -43.07 -33.12
N ASN A 366 18.27 -41.78 -32.76
CA ASN A 366 18.14 -40.62 -33.66
C ASN A 366 16.83 -40.54 -34.47
N GLN A 367 15.90 -41.48 -34.29
CA GLN A 367 14.57 -41.35 -34.88
C GLN A 367 13.69 -40.42 -34.05
N THR A 368 12.66 -39.85 -34.68
CA THR A 368 11.69 -38.97 -34.01
C THR A 368 10.39 -39.71 -33.83
N VAL A 369 9.88 -39.82 -32.61
CA VAL A 369 8.53 -40.31 -32.34
C VAL A 369 7.58 -39.13 -32.15
N ASN A 370 6.37 -39.20 -32.70
CA ASN A 370 5.34 -38.17 -32.53
C ASN A 370 4.05 -38.75 -31.92
N LYS A 371 2.99 -37.95 -31.92
CA LYS A 371 1.71 -38.30 -31.28
C LYS A 371 0.88 -39.40 -31.96
N ASN A 372 1.25 -39.82 -33.16
CA ASN A 372 0.47 -40.79 -33.93
C ASN A 372 0.78 -42.24 -33.49
N PRO A 373 -0.09 -43.23 -33.75
CA PRO A 373 0.22 -44.64 -33.47
C PRO A 373 1.45 -45.12 -34.23
N ILE A 374 2.25 -46.00 -33.62
CA ILE A 374 3.38 -46.66 -34.30
C ILE A 374 2.84 -47.90 -35.03
N ASN A 375 2.95 -47.91 -36.35
CA ASN A 375 2.54 -49.04 -37.17
C ASN A 375 3.75 -49.90 -37.56
N VAL A 376 3.68 -51.19 -37.28
CA VAL A 376 4.71 -52.18 -37.60
C VAL A 376 4.16 -53.17 -38.60
N SER A 377 4.79 -53.25 -39.77
CA SER A 377 4.55 -54.33 -40.74
C SER A 377 5.86 -55.08 -41.00
N ALA A 378 5.76 -56.33 -41.43
CA ALA A 378 6.94 -57.13 -41.71
C ALA A 378 6.67 -58.24 -42.71
N THR A 379 7.75 -58.74 -43.32
CA THR A 379 7.76 -59.99 -44.09
C THR A 379 8.70 -60.96 -43.40
N MET A 380 8.23 -62.17 -43.15
CA MET A 380 9.04 -63.26 -42.60
C MET A 380 9.51 -64.17 -43.73
N GLN A 381 10.82 -64.33 -43.86
CA GLN A 381 11.45 -65.29 -44.74
C GLN A 381 11.83 -66.53 -43.94
N ILE A 382 11.33 -67.69 -44.35
CA ILE A 382 11.61 -68.99 -43.74
C ILE A 382 12.65 -69.69 -44.59
N VAL A 383 13.85 -69.90 -44.04
CA VAL A 383 14.94 -70.63 -44.69
C VAL A 383 14.92 -72.08 -44.22
N PHE A 384 14.99 -73.01 -45.18
CA PHE A 384 14.95 -74.45 -44.93
C PHE A 384 16.31 -75.09 -45.22
N ASN A 385 16.92 -75.70 -44.21
CA ASN A 385 18.18 -76.44 -44.33
C ASN A 385 17.99 -77.87 -43.79
N ASN A 386 17.73 -78.82 -44.70
CA ASN A 386 17.36 -80.19 -44.34
C ASN A 386 16.26 -80.23 -43.27
N ALA A 387 15.24 -79.38 -43.45
CA ALA A 387 14.31 -79.02 -42.40
C ALA A 387 13.25 -80.11 -42.15
N THR A 388 12.78 -80.17 -40.90
CA THR A 388 11.61 -80.96 -40.49
C THR A 388 10.52 -80.02 -40.01
N ILE A 389 9.32 -80.15 -40.57
CA ILE A 389 8.15 -79.33 -40.26
C ILE A 389 6.98 -80.26 -39.97
N THR A 390 6.20 -79.92 -38.96
CA THR A 390 4.92 -80.56 -38.64
C THR A 390 3.82 -79.52 -38.62
N GLU A 391 2.62 -79.90 -39.07
CA GLU A 391 1.41 -79.10 -38.89
C GLU A 391 1.27 -78.71 -37.42
N THR A 392 0.93 -77.45 -37.20
CA THR A 392 0.90 -76.84 -35.88
C THR A 392 -0.10 -75.69 -35.84
N GLU A 393 -0.44 -75.27 -34.63
CA GLU A 393 -1.20 -74.03 -34.42
C GLU A 393 -0.44 -72.82 -35.00
N PRO A 394 -1.13 -71.70 -35.28
CA PRO A 394 -0.49 -70.48 -35.76
C PRO A 394 0.75 -70.08 -34.95
N ILE A 395 1.84 -69.75 -35.64
CA ILE A 395 3.13 -69.44 -35.04
C ILE A 395 3.08 -68.07 -34.35
N PRO A 396 3.33 -67.97 -33.03
CA PRO A 396 3.39 -66.69 -32.35
C PRO A 396 4.59 -65.87 -32.81
N LEU A 397 4.34 -64.61 -33.14
CA LEU A 397 5.33 -63.59 -33.43
C LEU A 397 5.18 -62.45 -32.41
N GLN A 398 6.09 -62.42 -31.45
CA GLN A 398 6.14 -61.37 -30.43
C GLN A 398 6.83 -60.14 -31.00
N THR A 399 6.19 -58.99 -30.91
CA THR A 399 6.70 -57.69 -31.33
C THR A 399 6.81 -56.78 -30.12
N GLU A 400 7.99 -56.24 -29.86
CA GLU A 400 8.28 -55.35 -28.74
C GLU A 400 8.90 -54.04 -29.24
N ILE A 401 8.45 -52.92 -28.68
CA ILE A 401 9.04 -51.60 -28.88
C ILE A 401 9.31 -51.00 -27.50
N LYS A 402 10.57 -50.60 -27.27
CA LYS A 402 11.02 -50.02 -26.01
C LYS A 402 11.84 -48.75 -26.27
N ILE A 403 11.47 -47.64 -25.65
CA ILE A 403 12.23 -46.39 -25.66
C ILE A 403 12.53 -45.99 -24.22
N GLU A 404 13.81 -45.83 -23.90
CA GLU A 404 14.27 -45.56 -22.53
C GLU A 404 14.62 -44.10 -22.31
N LYS A 405 15.20 -43.43 -23.32
CA LYS A 405 15.68 -42.05 -23.22
C LYS A 405 15.44 -41.26 -24.49
N PHE A 406 15.22 -39.96 -24.32
CA PHE A 406 15.07 -38.98 -25.39
C PHE A 406 16.21 -37.96 -25.36
N ASP A 407 16.77 -37.64 -26.53
CA ASP A 407 17.72 -36.53 -26.71
C ASP A 407 17.01 -35.21 -26.43
N SER A 408 15.80 -35.06 -26.97
CA SER A 408 14.96 -33.90 -26.81
C SER A 408 13.48 -34.24 -26.87
N VAL A 409 12.65 -33.54 -26.10
CA VAL A 409 11.19 -33.66 -26.12
C VAL A 409 10.56 -32.29 -26.33
N SER A 410 9.62 -32.21 -27.27
CA SER A 410 8.87 -31.00 -27.60
C SER A 410 7.41 -31.13 -27.16
N PHE A 411 6.90 -30.09 -26.49
CA PHE A 411 5.52 -30.03 -26.01
C PHE A 411 4.98 -28.59 -26.07
N LYS A 412 3.66 -28.46 -25.97
CA LYS A 412 2.95 -27.17 -25.99
C LYS A 412 2.50 -26.79 -24.56
N PRO A 413 3.11 -25.77 -23.91
CA PRO A 413 2.68 -25.33 -22.58
C PRO A 413 1.28 -24.70 -22.61
N GLU A 414 0.54 -24.85 -21.52
CA GLU A 414 -0.79 -24.23 -21.31
C GLU A 414 -0.73 -22.86 -20.61
N HIS A 415 0.45 -22.47 -20.10
CA HIS A 415 0.58 -21.32 -19.23
C HIS A 415 1.17 -20.09 -19.91
N ASN A 416 0.86 -18.93 -19.32
CA ASN A 416 1.41 -17.66 -19.73
C ASN A 416 2.84 -17.50 -19.21
N LEU A 417 3.80 -17.25 -20.11
CA LEU A 417 5.21 -17.06 -19.79
C LEU A 417 5.55 -15.60 -19.43
N GLU A 418 4.55 -14.72 -19.35
CA GLU A 418 4.68 -13.32 -18.95
C GLU A 418 3.84 -13.00 -17.71
N TYR A 419 4.51 -12.56 -16.65
CA TYR A 419 3.91 -12.15 -15.38
C TYR A 419 3.97 -10.64 -15.26
N LYS A 420 2.81 -10.00 -15.18
CA LYS A 420 2.68 -8.55 -14.98
C LYS A 420 2.12 -8.31 -13.59
N TYR A 421 2.95 -7.77 -12.72
CA TYR A 421 2.53 -7.24 -11.45
C TYR A 421 2.22 -5.76 -11.62
N LYS A 422 0.97 -5.37 -11.36
CA LYS A 422 0.56 -3.99 -11.34
C LYS A 422 -0.25 -3.71 -10.08
N GLN A 423 0.29 -2.94 -9.16
CA GLN A 423 -0.39 -2.58 -7.91
C GLN A 423 -0.32 -1.06 -7.70
N LYS A 424 -1.39 -0.49 -7.14
CA LYS A 424 -1.30 0.87 -6.60
C LYS A 424 -0.65 0.79 -5.22
N PHE A 425 0.13 1.80 -4.86
CA PHE A 425 0.44 2.03 -3.45
C PHE A 425 -0.88 2.11 -2.66
N SER A 426 -0.92 1.57 -1.43
CA SER A 426 -2.16 1.57 -0.65
C SER A 426 -2.66 3.00 -0.42
N GLN A 427 -3.98 3.16 -0.24
CA GLN A 427 -4.56 4.47 0.09
C GLN A 427 -3.97 5.01 1.41
N ASP A 428 -3.60 4.12 2.32
CA ASP A 428 -2.96 4.49 3.58
C ASP A 428 -1.55 5.08 3.36
N VAL A 429 -0.74 4.51 2.44
CA VAL A 429 0.55 5.11 2.02
C VAL A 429 0.30 6.51 1.46
N GLN A 430 -0.64 6.63 0.52
CA GLN A 430 -0.87 7.86 -0.25
C GLN A 430 -1.53 8.98 0.57
N LYS A 431 -2.21 8.65 1.68
CA LYS A 431 -2.82 9.62 2.59
C LYS A 431 -1.78 10.42 3.37
N TRP A 432 -0.63 9.82 3.67
CA TRP A 432 0.34 10.36 4.62
C TRP A 432 1.70 10.67 4.01
N LEU A 433 2.09 9.95 2.95
CA LEU A 433 3.33 10.21 2.23
C LEU A 433 3.05 11.00 0.97
N THR A 434 3.80 12.08 0.76
CA THR A 434 3.81 12.82 -0.50
C THR A 434 4.94 12.33 -1.41
N ALA A 435 6.02 11.80 -0.84
CA ALA A 435 7.12 11.21 -1.58
C ALA A 435 7.95 10.16 -0.79
N ILE A 436 8.62 9.27 -1.51
CA ILE A 436 9.67 8.37 -1.01
C ILE A 436 10.90 8.53 -1.88
N GLU A 437 12.08 8.64 -1.26
CA GLU A 437 13.37 8.56 -1.92
C GLU A 437 14.04 7.22 -1.58
N PHE A 438 14.45 6.47 -2.61
CA PHE A 438 15.11 5.17 -2.48
C PHE A 438 16.62 5.28 -2.69
N ASN A 439 17.41 4.60 -1.85
CA ASN A 439 18.80 4.29 -2.16
C ASN A 439 18.85 3.41 -3.41
N LYS A 440 18.05 2.34 -3.39
CA LYS A 440 17.85 1.40 -4.51
C LYS A 440 16.55 0.60 -4.33
N VAL A 441 16.07 0.03 -5.43
CA VAL A 441 15.01 -0.99 -5.44
C VAL A 441 15.61 -2.28 -5.96
N ILE A 442 15.38 -3.41 -5.27
CA ILE A 442 15.95 -4.70 -5.65
C ILE A 442 14.81 -5.64 -6.01
N ALA A 443 14.86 -6.19 -7.23
CA ALA A 443 14.05 -7.34 -7.59
C ALA A 443 14.84 -8.63 -7.38
N GLU A 444 14.43 -9.43 -6.42
CA GLU A 444 14.97 -10.75 -6.13
C GLU A 444 14.09 -11.80 -6.82
N ILE A 445 14.66 -12.50 -7.80
CA ILE A 445 13.99 -13.55 -8.56
C ILE A 445 14.64 -14.87 -8.16
N GLU A 446 13.85 -15.77 -7.59
CA GLU A 446 14.27 -17.13 -7.29
C GLU A 446 13.53 -18.09 -8.22
N ILE A 447 14.28 -18.98 -8.87
CA ILE A 447 13.71 -20.08 -9.67
C ILE A 447 14.30 -21.40 -9.18
N GLN A 448 13.41 -22.33 -8.87
CA GLN A 448 13.71 -23.75 -8.75
C GLN A 448 13.49 -24.41 -10.11
N ASN A 449 14.58 -24.65 -10.83
CA ASN A 449 14.56 -25.29 -12.14
C ASN A 449 14.69 -26.82 -11.98
N GLY A 450 13.58 -27.56 -12.03
CA GLY A 450 13.55 -29.02 -11.91
C GLY A 450 13.78 -29.77 -13.22
N LEU A 451 14.25 -29.09 -14.27
CA LEU A 451 14.68 -29.75 -15.51
C LEU A 451 16.03 -30.46 -15.28
N PRO A 452 16.29 -31.61 -15.94
CA PRO A 452 17.55 -32.33 -15.76
C PRO A 452 18.73 -31.56 -16.37
N GLN A 453 19.93 -31.80 -15.85
CA GLN A 453 21.14 -31.24 -16.46
C GLN A 453 21.33 -31.79 -17.87
N GLY A 454 21.39 -30.89 -18.85
CA GLY A 454 21.80 -31.19 -20.21
C GLY A 454 23.29 -30.92 -20.45
N SER A 455 23.70 -30.92 -21.71
CA SER A 455 25.05 -30.56 -22.12
C SER A 455 25.20 -29.03 -22.15
N GLY A 456 26.01 -28.46 -21.26
CA GLY A 456 26.27 -27.03 -21.21
C GLY A 456 25.06 -26.21 -20.73
N SER A 457 24.54 -25.30 -21.56
CA SER A 457 23.41 -24.42 -21.24
C SER A 457 22.03 -25.00 -21.62
N GLU A 458 21.99 -26.25 -22.08
CA GLU A 458 20.73 -26.97 -22.29
C GLU A 458 19.90 -26.99 -21.00
N ASN A 459 18.58 -26.86 -21.13
CA ASN A 459 17.63 -26.76 -20.01
C ASN A 459 17.80 -25.56 -19.06
N THR A 460 18.63 -24.57 -19.40
CA THR A 460 18.70 -23.30 -18.66
C THR A 460 17.44 -22.47 -18.92
N ILE A 461 16.80 -21.99 -17.85
CA ILE A 461 15.69 -21.04 -17.94
C ILE A 461 16.27 -19.64 -17.94
N LYS A 462 15.85 -18.80 -18.88
CA LYS A 462 16.19 -17.37 -18.86
C LYS A 462 14.99 -16.56 -18.38
N THR A 463 15.22 -15.46 -17.68
CA THR A 463 14.16 -14.50 -17.37
C THR A 463 14.57 -13.10 -17.75
N THR A 464 13.62 -12.29 -18.20
CA THR A 464 13.81 -10.83 -18.25
C THR A 464 12.89 -10.17 -17.25
N ALA A 465 13.42 -9.24 -16.45
CA ALA A 465 12.62 -8.42 -15.56
C ALA A 465 12.76 -6.94 -15.89
N LYS A 466 11.67 -6.17 -15.75
CA LYS A 466 11.68 -4.72 -15.94
C LYS A 466 10.60 -4.00 -15.12
N SER A 467 10.87 -2.74 -14.81
CA SER A 467 9.93 -1.82 -14.15
C SER A 467 10.20 -0.39 -14.62
N LYS A 468 9.17 0.32 -15.06
CA LYS A 468 9.30 1.75 -15.37
C LYS A 468 9.23 2.60 -14.11
N ALA A 469 8.35 2.25 -13.16
CA ALA A 469 8.17 2.95 -11.89
C ALA A 469 9.44 2.93 -11.04
N PHE A 470 10.21 1.83 -11.10
CA PHE A 470 11.44 1.67 -10.33
C PHE A 470 12.73 1.85 -11.14
N ASN A 471 12.65 2.29 -12.40
CA ASN A 471 13.80 2.38 -13.30
C ASN A 471 14.66 1.10 -13.30
N ILE A 472 14.02 -0.07 -13.33
CA ILE A 472 14.70 -1.36 -13.50
C ILE A 472 14.81 -1.62 -15.01
N PRO A 473 16.02 -1.57 -15.60
CA PRO A 473 16.21 -1.86 -17.02
C PRO A 473 15.85 -3.32 -17.30
N GLU A 474 15.51 -3.63 -18.56
CA GLU A 474 15.27 -5.01 -18.98
C GLU A 474 16.59 -5.78 -18.96
N THR A 475 16.80 -6.57 -17.92
CA THR A 475 17.99 -7.42 -17.73
C THR A 475 17.61 -8.88 -17.85
N THR A 476 18.44 -9.64 -18.58
CA THR A 476 18.31 -11.09 -18.72
C THR A 476 19.17 -11.79 -17.67
N GLU A 477 18.55 -12.68 -16.90
CA GLU A 477 19.22 -13.56 -15.93
C GLU A 477 19.02 -15.02 -16.33
N GLU A 478 20.01 -15.85 -16.02
CA GLU A 478 20.04 -17.27 -16.34
C GLU A 478 19.95 -18.13 -15.06
N PHE A 479 19.09 -19.15 -15.11
CA PHE A 479 18.79 -20.06 -14.01
C PHE A 479 19.13 -21.50 -14.45
N PRO A 480 20.25 -22.05 -13.95
CA PRO A 480 20.74 -23.37 -14.37
C PRO A 480 19.77 -24.49 -13.98
N ALA A 481 19.79 -25.57 -14.76
CA ALA A 481 19.02 -26.79 -14.53
C ALA A 481 19.40 -27.49 -13.21
N ASP A 482 18.46 -28.25 -12.66
CA ASP A 482 18.57 -29.05 -11.43
C ASP A 482 19.04 -28.26 -10.19
N LYS A 483 18.65 -26.98 -10.11
CA LYS A 483 19.07 -26.06 -9.05
C LYS A 483 17.98 -25.06 -8.70
N THR A 484 17.97 -24.65 -7.43
CA THR A 484 17.31 -23.42 -6.99
C THR A 484 18.32 -22.28 -6.98
N THR A 485 18.08 -21.25 -7.77
CA THR A 485 18.98 -20.10 -7.88
C THR A 485 18.21 -18.81 -7.63
N THR A 486 18.82 -17.90 -6.86
CA THR A 486 18.28 -16.57 -6.58
C THR A 486 19.18 -15.52 -7.23
N LYS A 487 18.58 -14.59 -7.98
CA LYS A 487 19.25 -13.48 -8.66
C LYS A 487 18.66 -12.16 -8.18
N LYS A 488 19.52 -11.15 -8.02
CA LYS A 488 19.12 -9.81 -7.57
C LYS A 488 19.40 -8.82 -8.68
N ILE A 489 18.36 -8.10 -9.08
CA ILE A 489 18.42 -7.05 -10.09
C ILE A 489 18.17 -5.73 -9.38
N GLU A 490 19.16 -4.84 -9.41
CA GLU A 490 19.04 -3.51 -8.82
C GLU A 490 18.49 -2.51 -9.85
N GLY A 491 17.53 -1.68 -9.43
CA GLY A 491 17.05 -0.52 -10.18
C GLY A 491 17.06 0.76 -9.35
N GLY A 492 16.75 1.87 -10.03
CA GLY A 492 16.38 3.15 -9.40
C GLY A 492 17.34 3.64 -8.32
N LYS A 493 18.60 3.90 -8.65
CA LYS A 493 19.52 4.57 -7.72
C LYS A 493 19.06 6.01 -7.48
N ASN A 494 18.88 6.40 -6.22
CA ASN A 494 18.37 7.72 -5.82
C ASN A 494 17.00 8.06 -6.45
N LEU A 495 16.16 7.04 -6.64
CA LEU A 495 14.83 7.23 -7.21
C LEU A 495 13.92 7.95 -6.22
N LYS A 496 13.32 9.06 -6.64
CA LYS A 496 12.29 9.76 -5.87
C LYS A 496 10.91 9.56 -6.49
N ILE A 497 10.04 8.86 -5.78
CA ILE A 497 8.64 8.65 -6.16
C ILE A 497 7.79 9.70 -5.44
N LYS A 498 6.97 10.47 -6.19
CA LYS A 498 5.98 11.40 -5.64
C LYS A 498 4.56 10.84 -5.86
N PHE A 499 3.80 10.65 -4.78
CA PHE A 499 2.50 9.96 -4.85
C PHE A 499 1.39 10.76 -5.51
N GLY A 500 1.45 12.10 -5.47
CA GLY A 500 0.47 12.96 -6.14
C GLY A 500 0.38 12.80 -7.67
N ARG A 501 1.29 12.01 -8.28
CA ARG A 501 1.26 11.64 -9.71
C ARG A 501 0.70 10.24 -9.97
N ASN A 502 0.18 9.55 -8.96
CA ASN A 502 -0.33 8.16 -9.00
C ASN A 502 0.61 7.17 -9.74
N PRO A 503 1.87 7.01 -9.30
CA PRO A 503 2.72 5.97 -9.87
C PRO A 503 2.18 4.60 -9.46
N ASP A 504 1.66 3.84 -10.44
CA ASP A 504 1.39 2.42 -10.25
C ASP A 504 2.75 1.69 -10.11
N ILE A 505 2.86 0.80 -9.13
CA ILE A 505 3.93 -0.19 -9.07
C ILE A 505 3.78 -1.07 -10.30
N ASP A 506 4.74 -1.03 -11.21
CA ASP A 506 4.78 -1.90 -12.39
C ASP A 506 6.02 -2.82 -12.33
N PHE A 507 5.81 -4.12 -12.38
CA PHE A 507 6.90 -5.07 -12.49
C PHE A 507 6.50 -6.16 -13.46
N THR A 508 7.33 -6.40 -14.47
CA THR A 508 7.08 -7.44 -15.47
C THR A 508 8.24 -8.43 -15.47
N VAL A 509 7.93 -9.71 -15.30
CA VAL A 509 8.86 -10.83 -15.49
C VAL A 509 8.40 -11.67 -16.67
N LYS A 510 9.28 -11.90 -17.63
CA LYS A 510 9.08 -12.89 -18.69
C LYS A 510 10.01 -14.06 -18.45
N ILE A 511 9.47 -15.26 -18.57
CA ILE A 511 10.21 -16.51 -18.50
C ILE A 511 10.43 -17.01 -19.94
N PHE A 512 11.64 -17.44 -20.23
CA PHE A 512 12.02 -18.09 -21.47
C PHE A 512 12.50 -19.51 -21.11
N PRO A 513 11.60 -20.50 -21.20
CA PRO A 513 11.97 -21.91 -21.08
C PRO A 513 12.99 -22.33 -22.15
N PRO A 514 13.72 -23.43 -21.95
CA PRO A 514 14.70 -23.91 -22.93
C PRO A 514 14.05 -24.22 -24.28
N GLY A 515 14.73 -23.84 -25.37
CA GLY A 515 14.27 -24.15 -26.73
C GLY A 515 12.88 -23.63 -27.06
N TYR A 516 12.42 -22.56 -26.41
CA TYR A 516 11.10 -21.97 -26.64
C TYR A 516 10.99 -21.38 -28.06
N ASP A 517 10.07 -21.92 -28.84
CA ASP A 517 9.68 -21.41 -30.16
C ASP A 517 8.47 -20.49 -30.01
N GLU A 518 8.68 -19.20 -30.23
CA GLU A 518 7.64 -18.18 -30.07
C GLU A 518 6.53 -18.28 -31.13
N VAL A 519 6.82 -18.79 -32.33
CA VAL A 519 5.86 -18.93 -33.44
C VAL A 519 4.90 -20.07 -33.16
N ASN A 520 5.46 -21.24 -32.81
CA ASN A 520 4.67 -22.45 -32.58
C ASN A 520 4.16 -22.58 -31.14
N LYS A 521 4.67 -21.74 -30.22
CA LYS A 521 4.41 -21.79 -28.78
C LYS A 521 4.76 -23.16 -28.21
N THR A 522 5.92 -23.70 -28.55
CA THR A 522 6.41 -25.01 -28.09
C THR A 522 7.71 -24.87 -27.31
N ILE A 523 7.93 -25.73 -26.31
CA ILE A 523 9.14 -25.80 -25.50
C ILE A 523 9.88 -27.09 -25.86
N THR A 524 11.21 -27.02 -25.97
CA THR A 524 12.06 -28.21 -26.21
C THR A 524 13.00 -28.40 -25.03
N VAL A 525 12.82 -29.51 -24.32
CA VAL A 525 13.68 -29.93 -23.20
C VAL A 525 14.60 -31.06 -23.64
N TYR A 526 15.76 -31.16 -23.01
CA TYR A 526 16.84 -32.09 -23.40
C TYR A 526 17.13 -33.12 -22.32
N ASN A 527 17.72 -34.27 -22.72
CA ASN A 527 18.18 -35.31 -21.80
C ASN A 527 17.09 -35.84 -20.85
N ILE A 528 15.97 -36.31 -21.41
CA ILE A 528 14.81 -36.74 -20.62
C ILE A 528 14.69 -38.27 -20.63
N SER A 529 14.47 -38.87 -19.46
CA SER A 529 14.12 -40.29 -19.35
C SER A 529 12.65 -40.52 -19.70
N SER A 530 12.35 -41.66 -20.31
CA SER A 530 10.97 -42.04 -20.62
C SER A 530 10.10 -42.16 -19.36
N GLY A 531 8.89 -41.59 -19.38
CA GLY A 531 7.97 -41.55 -18.24
C GLY A 531 8.30 -40.54 -17.15
N GLN A 532 9.32 -39.69 -17.33
CA GLN A 532 9.72 -38.68 -16.34
C GLN A 532 8.72 -37.50 -16.30
N GLU A 533 8.36 -37.07 -15.09
CA GLU A 533 7.64 -35.82 -14.81
C GLU A 533 8.64 -34.70 -14.51
N LEU A 534 8.36 -33.49 -14.99
CA LEU A 534 9.22 -32.31 -14.85
C LEU A 534 8.41 -31.13 -14.28
N SER A 535 9.06 -30.22 -13.57
CA SER A 535 8.42 -28.97 -13.12
C SER A 535 9.47 -27.89 -12.85
N PHE A 536 9.05 -26.63 -12.87
CA PHE A 536 9.83 -25.54 -12.30
C PHE A 536 8.91 -24.57 -11.57
N LYS A 537 9.45 -23.85 -10.60
CA LYS A 537 8.69 -22.79 -9.92
C LYS A 537 9.56 -21.60 -9.61
N GLY A 538 8.94 -20.45 -9.43
CA GLY A 538 9.67 -19.24 -9.10
C GLY A 538 8.90 -18.35 -8.14
N LYS A 539 9.64 -17.44 -7.50
CA LYS A 539 9.08 -16.37 -6.68
C LYS A 539 9.82 -15.07 -6.96
N VAL A 540 9.08 -13.97 -6.87
CA VAL A 540 9.62 -12.61 -7.07
C VAL A 540 9.39 -11.82 -5.80
N LYS A 541 10.48 -11.28 -5.26
CA LYS A 541 10.44 -10.40 -4.09
C LYS A 541 11.00 -9.04 -4.47
N ILE A 542 10.23 -7.99 -4.29
CA ILE A 542 10.68 -6.61 -4.46
C ILE A 542 11.06 -6.07 -3.09
N ILE A 543 12.33 -5.71 -2.93
CA ILE A 543 12.89 -5.18 -1.69
C ILE A 543 13.12 -3.68 -1.88
N PHE A 544 12.58 -2.89 -0.97
CA PHE A 544 12.69 -1.43 -0.99
C PHE A 544 13.75 -0.97 0.01
N ASP A 545 14.85 -0.44 -0.50
CA ASP A 545 15.86 0.23 0.33
C ASP A 545 15.62 1.75 0.25
N TRP A 546 14.71 2.23 1.10
CA TRP A 546 14.36 3.64 1.15
C TRP A 546 15.34 4.44 2.04
N LYS A 547 15.62 5.66 1.59
CA LYS A 547 16.54 6.62 2.20
C LYS A 547 15.81 7.63 3.07
N THR A 548 14.80 8.29 2.50
CA THR A 548 13.96 9.26 3.21
C THR A 548 12.51 9.19 2.76
N LEU A 549 11.61 9.54 3.66
CA LEU A 549 10.18 9.70 3.43
C LEU A 549 9.83 11.17 3.56
N THR A 550 8.93 11.65 2.70
CA THR A 550 8.31 12.96 2.86
C THR A 550 6.89 12.75 3.35
N VAL A 551 6.66 13.08 4.62
CA VAL A 551 5.39 12.94 5.31
C VAL A 551 4.67 14.29 5.27
N ASP A 552 3.40 14.28 4.95
CA ASP A 552 2.50 15.41 5.19
C ASP A 552 1.53 14.98 6.27
N SER A 553 1.50 15.72 7.38
CA SER A 553 0.61 15.40 8.50
C SER A 553 -0.87 15.43 8.10
N GLY A 554 -1.22 16.13 7.01
CA GLY A 554 -2.60 16.28 6.55
C GLY A 554 -3.54 16.90 7.58
N GLN A 555 -3.02 17.33 8.73
CA GLN A 555 -3.75 17.89 9.85
C GLN A 555 -3.60 19.39 9.81
N THR A 556 -4.64 20.06 9.30
CA THR A 556 -4.83 21.48 9.54
C THR A 556 -5.58 21.65 10.84
N VAL A 557 -4.95 22.25 11.85
CA VAL A 557 -5.65 22.63 13.08
C VAL A 557 -6.19 24.02 12.89
N LYS A 558 -7.47 24.17 13.19
CA LYS A 558 -8.19 25.43 13.10
C LYS A 558 -9.00 25.63 14.36
N ASP A 559 -8.70 26.69 15.08
CA ASP A 559 -9.39 27.01 16.32
C ASP A 559 -9.29 28.52 16.60
N SER A 560 -9.70 28.93 17.79
CA SER A 560 -9.81 30.32 18.18
C SER A 560 -9.59 30.52 19.67
N TYR A 561 -9.24 31.74 20.02
CA TYR A 561 -9.15 32.18 21.39
C TYR A 561 -10.02 33.44 21.59
N PRO A 562 -10.98 33.40 22.54
CA PRO A 562 -11.41 32.23 23.32
C PRO A 562 -12.02 31.11 22.45
N GLU A 563 -11.96 29.85 22.92
CA GLU A 563 -12.37 28.64 22.15
C GLU A 563 -13.90 28.60 21.88
N ASP A 564 -14.71 29.07 22.82
CA ASP A 564 -16.18 29.13 22.70
C ASP A 564 -16.66 30.32 21.85
N SER A 565 -17.97 30.47 21.63
CA SER A 565 -18.56 31.62 20.91
C SER A 565 -18.34 33.00 21.59
N THR A 566 -17.60 33.05 22.69
CA THR A 566 -17.30 34.24 23.48
C THR A 566 -16.21 35.09 22.84
N TYR A 567 -16.35 36.41 22.99
CA TYR A 567 -15.32 37.38 22.61
C TYR A 567 -14.72 37.97 23.88
N ILE A 568 -13.45 38.37 23.82
CA ILE A 568 -12.82 39.22 24.83
C ILE A 568 -13.58 40.54 24.80
N ASP A 569 -14.08 40.94 25.96
CA ASP A 569 -14.80 42.18 26.15
C ASP A 569 -13.81 43.32 26.37
N LEU A 570 -13.79 44.26 25.44
CA LEU A 570 -12.91 45.42 25.42
C LEU A 570 -13.69 46.72 25.55
N SER A 571 -15.01 46.67 25.80
CA SER A 571 -15.88 47.85 25.80
C SER A 571 -15.43 48.95 26.77
N GLU A 572 -15.13 48.59 28.03
CA GLU A 572 -14.63 49.52 29.04
C GLU A 572 -13.25 50.07 28.70
N VAL A 573 -12.33 49.20 28.27
CA VAL A 573 -10.96 49.58 27.91
C VAL A 573 -10.97 50.53 26.71
N SER A 574 -11.71 50.19 25.66
CA SER A 574 -11.87 51.00 24.46
C SER A 574 -12.55 52.33 24.75
N ALA A 575 -13.54 52.37 25.65
CA ALA A 575 -14.16 53.62 26.09
C ALA A 575 -13.17 54.54 26.81
N ILE A 576 -12.35 53.98 27.71
CA ILE A 576 -11.32 54.75 28.44
C ILE A 576 -10.26 55.27 27.47
N LEU A 577 -9.72 54.40 26.60
CA LEU A 577 -8.69 54.78 25.63
C LEU A 577 -9.20 55.86 24.68
N LYS A 578 -10.43 55.71 24.15
CA LYS A 578 -11.05 56.67 23.24
C LYS A 578 -11.35 58.01 23.91
N LYS A 579 -11.94 58.00 25.11
CA LYS A 579 -12.25 59.23 25.89
C LYS A 579 -10.99 59.99 26.28
N SER A 580 -9.89 59.27 26.52
CA SER A 580 -8.65 59.84 27.02
C SER A 580 -7.61 60.09 25.92
N HIS A 581 -7.97 59.92 24.65
CA HIS A 581 -7.09 60.09 23.49
C HIS A 581 -5.80 59.25 23.57
N LEU A 582 -5.92 58.02 24.09
CA LEU A 582 -4.82 57.08 24.31
C LEU A 582 -4.78 56.02 23.22
N LYS A 583 -3.60 55.82 22.64
CA LYS A 583 -3.27 54.70 21.76
C LYS A 583 -2.25 53.81 22.43
N ILE A 584 -2.45 52.50 22.42
CA ILE A 584 -1.48 51.56 22.98
C ILE A 584 -0.22 51.50 22.10
N HIS A 585 0.92 51.19 22.71
CA HIS A 585 2.15 50.89 21.99
C HIS A 585 2.11 49.51 21.33
N GLU A 586 3.10 49.24 20.47
CA GLU A 586 3.27 47.96 19.78
C GLU A 586 3.37 46.79 20.76
N ILE A 587 2.57 45.75 20.53
CA ILE A 587 2.59 44.48 21.27
C ILE A 587 3.04 43.38 20.31
N PRO A 588 4.34 42.99 20.34
CA PRO A 588 4.83 41.90 19.52
C PRO A 588 4.24 40.54 19.95
N ALA A 589 3.96 39.68 18.98
CA ALA A 589 3.67 38.27 19.25
C ALA A 589 4.60 37.36 18.46
N TYR A 590 4.95 36.23 19.05
CA TYR A 590 5.93 35.29 18.54
C TYR A 590 5.29 33.90 18.51
N PHE A 591 5.29 33.26 17.35
CA PHE A 591 4.75 31.93 17.17
C PHE A 591 5.87 30.90 17.14
N TYR A 592 5.64 29.77 17.80
CA TYR A 592 6.61 28.69 17.99
C TYR A 592 6.01 27.34 17.60
N ILE A 593 6.85 26.51 16.99
CA ILE A 593 6.59 25.10 16.72
C ILE A 593 7.79 24.31 17.22
N GLY A 594 7.56 23.31 18.07
CA GLY A 594 8.62 22.52 18.68
C GLY A 594 8.22 21.07 18.94
N SER A 595 9.12 20.14 18.66
CA SER A 595 9.04 18.75 19.10
C SER A 595 10.45 18.24 19.38
N PRO A 596 10.71 17.62 20.56
CA PRO A 596 11.99 16.99 20.84
C PRO A 596 12.36 15.89 19.83
N ALA A 597 11.38 15.20 19.26
CA ALA A 597 11.62 14.11 18.31
C ALA A 597 11.96 14.60 16.90
N LEU A 598 11.64 15.86 16.57
CA LEU A 598 11.91 16.46 15.26
C LEU A 598 12.99 17.56 15.32
N LYS A 599 13.76 17.63 16.40
CA LYS A 599 14.83 18.63 16.57
C LYS A 599 15.74 18.68 15.34
N ASP A 600 16.05 19.89 14.88
CA ASP A 600 16.90 20.19 13.72
C ASP A 600 16.31 19.74 12.35
N LYS A 601 15.07 19.22 12.33
CA LYS A 601 14.35 18.96 11.08
C LYS A 601 13.77 20.25 10.54
N LYS A 602 13.85 20.39 9.22
CA LYS A 602 13.26 21.52 8.52
C LYS A 602 11.79 21.23 8.24
N VAL A 603 10.94 22.18 8.60
CA VAL A 603 9.51 22.16 8.33
C VAL A 603 9.11 23.41 7.56
N LYS A 604 7.99 23.32 6.84
CA LYS A 604 7.39 24.42 6.07
C LYS A 604 6.00 24.72 6.61
N PRO A 605 5.90 25.30 7.81
CA PRO A 605 4.63 25.52 8.45
C PRO A 605 3.84 26.61 7.73
N LYS A 606 2.59 26.31 7.43
CA LYS A 606 1.56 27.23 6.98
C LYS A 606 0.81 27.71 8.22
N VAL A 607 0.75 29.01 8.42
CA VAL A 607 0.17 29.69 9.58
C VAL A 607 -0.67 30.86 9.08
N LYS A 608 -1.90 30.91 9.57
CA LYS A 608 -2.82 32.02 9.37
C LYS A 608 -3.45 32.42 10.69
N ILE A 609 -3.29 33.68 11.07
CA ILE A 609 -3.85 34.26 12.29
C ILE A 609 -4.67 35.48 11.89
N TRP A 610 -5.90 35.57 12.41
CA TRP A 610 -6.77 36.72 12.16
C TRP A 610 -7.60 37.06 13.40
N ALA A 611 -7.96 38.33 13.53
CA ALA A 611 -8.86 38.81 14.56
C ALA A 611 -10.24 39.10 13.97
N ASN A 612 -11.28 38.79 14.74
CA ASN A 612 -12.62 39.32 14.55
C ASN A 612 -12.89 40.35 15.64
N THR A 613 -13.31 41.54 15.25
CA THR A 613 -13.70 42.61 16.19
C THR A 613 -15.12 43.07 15.95
N THR A 614 -15.72 43.69 16.97
CA THR A 614 -16.98 44.43 16.84
C THR A 614 -16.78 45.84 17.38
N ASN A 615 -17.21 46.85 16.64
CA ASN A 615 -17.18 48.25 17.10
C ASN A 615 -18.48 48.64 17.84
N SER A 616 -18.56 49.89 18.29
CA SER A 616 -19.71 50.41 19.05
C SER A 616 -21.02 50.54 18.27
N THR A 617 -21.00 50.35 16.94
CA THR A 617 -22.21 50.28 16.10
C THR A 617 -22.66 48.85 15.86
N GLY A 618 -21.96 47.85 16.41
CA GLY A 618 -22.23 46.43 16.20
C GLY A 618 -21.65 45.86 14.90
N GLU A 619 -20.89 46.65 14.14
CA GLU A 619 -20.27 46.21 12.89
C GLU A 619 -19.10 45.26 13.17
N LYS A 620 -19.10 44.11 12.50
CA LYS A 620 -18.07 43.09 12.63
C LYS A 620 -17.00 43.26 11.56
N GLN A 621 -15.74 43.25 11.96
CA GLN A 621 -14.60 43.30 11.05
C GLN A 621 -13.72 42.07 11.22
N LYS A 622 -13.19 41.57 10.11
CA LYS A 622 -12.20 40.49 10.06
C LYS A 622 -10.87 41.05 9.60
N ILE A 623 -9.84 40.94 10.44
CA ILE A 623 -8.54 41.56 10.23
C ILE A 623 -7.47 40.46 10.20
N ILE A 624 -6.73 40.35 9.10
CA ILE A 624 -5.64 39.36 8.98
C ILE A 624 -4.39 39.89 9.67
N MET A 625 -3.92 39.15 10.68
CA MET A 625 -2.74 39.49 11.48
C MET A 625 -1.47 38.80 10.99
N ALA A 626 -1.62 37.61 10.41
CA ALA A 626 -0.52 36.84 9.83
C ALA A 626 -1.09 35.89 8.77
N SER A 627 -0.41 35.75 7.64
CA SER A 627 -0.72 34.68 6.70
C SER A 627 0.48 34.40 5.81
N ASN A 628 1.08 33.23 5.95
CA ASN A 628 1.97 32.66 4.93
C ASN A 628 1.27 31.52 4.15
N ASN A 629 -0.06 31.44 4.24
CA ASN A 629 -0.89 30.50 3.49
C ASN A 629 -1.15 30.96 2.04
N ASP A 630 -0.77 32.20 1.69
CA ASP A 630 -0.97 32.78 0.36
C ASP A 630 0.36 32.80 -0.43
N PRO A 631 0.47 32.06 -1.55
CA PRO A 631 1.68 31.99 -2.36
C PRO A 631 2.20 33.33 -2.88
N ALA A 632 1.33 34.35 -2.99
CA ALA A 632 1.70 35.66 -3.53
C ALA A 632 2.39 36.59 -2.51
N THR A 633 2.31 36.27 -1.21
CA THR A 633 2.85 37.12 -0.11
C THR A 633 3.80 36.40 0.84
N ALA A 634 3.98 35.09 0.66
CA ALA A 634 4.79 34.27 1.54
C ALA A 634 6.24 34.18 1.06
N ASP A 635 7.16 34.85 1.76
CA ASP A 635 8.55 34.41 1.84
C ASP A 635 8.58 33.06 2.58
N TYR A 636 8.38 31.96 1.85
CA TYR A 636 8.40 30.59 2.39
C TYR A 636 9.82 30.19 2.79
N VAL A 637 10.21 30.51 4.02
CA VAL A 637 11.50 30.10 4.56
C VAL A 637 11.34 28.83 5.39
N GLU A 638 12.10 27.79 5.03
CA GLU A 638 12.24 26.58 5.86
C GLU A 638 12.72 26.98 7.26
N LYS A 639 12.02 26.52 8.30
CA LYS A 639 12.41 26.74 9.70
C LYS A 639 12.77 25.41 10.34
N GLU A 640 13.84 25.42 11.12
CA GLU A 640 14.20 24.27 11.94
C GLU A 640 13.24 24.15 13.12
N VAL A 641 12.74 22.94 13.35
CA VAL A 641 12.05 22.61 14.60
C VAL A 641 13.09 22.67 15.71
N LYS A 642 12.85 23.54 16.69
CA LYS A 642 13.70 23.65 17.87
C LYS A 642 13.18 22.77 19.00
N GLU A 643 14.09 22.34 19.85
CA GLU A 643 13.74 21.75 21.14
C GLU A 643 13.09 22.84 22.01
N LYS A 644 11.97 22.53 22.67
CA LYS A 644 11.15 23.53 23.36
C LYS A 644 11.99 24.28 24.40
N SER A 645 12.25 25.56 24.13
CA SER A 645 12.89 26.48 25.07
C SER A 645 11.96 27.64 25.40
N LEU A 646 10.64 27.39 25.47
CA LEU A 646 9.68 28.39 25.92
C LEU A 646 9.71 28.53 27.45
N PRO A 647 9.35 29.72 27.98
CA PRO A 647 9.24 29.90 29.42
C PRO A 647 8.29 28.84 30.01
N ILE A 648 8.81 28.00 30.91
CA ILE A 648 8.02 27.04 31.68
C ILE A 648 7.48 27.79 32.91
N PRO A 649 6.23 27.55 33.34
CA PRO A 649 5.70 28.13 34.58
C PRO A 649 6.66 27.87 35.73
N LEU A 650 7.26 28.93 36.28
CA LEU A 650 8.11 28.81 37.47
C LEU A 650 7.22 28.40 38.65
N ALA A 651 7.68 27.40 39.41
CA ALA A 651 6.95 26.89 40.58
C ALA A 651 6.76 27.94 41.69
N ASP A 652 7.53 29.03 41.66
CA ASP A 652 7.41 30.15 42.57
C ASP A 652 6.86 31.38 41.82
N GLU A 653 5.59 31.67 42.06
CA GLU A 653 4.80 32.66 41.30
C GLU A 653 5.27 34.11 41.47
N LYS A 654 6.21 34.36 42.40
CA LYS A 654 6.71 35.70 42.76
C LYS A 654 8.01 36.13 42.06
N ILE A 655 8.66 35.24 41.31
CA ILE A 655 9.94 35.56 40.66
C ILE A 655 9.67 36.06 39.21
N PRO A 656 10.11 37.27 38.84
CA PRO A 656 9.97 37.75 37.47
C PRO A 656 10.82 36.92 36.50
N TYR A 657 10.28 36.62 35.32
CA TYR A 657 11.01 35.98 34.24
C TYR A 657 12.05 36.96 33.66
N THR A 658 13.31 36.55 33.64
CA THR A 658 14.46 37.35 33.17
C THR A 658 15.17 36.72 31.97
N GLY A 659 14.61 35.67 31.39
CA GLY A 659 15.18 35.00 30.22
C GLY A 659 15.06 35.82 28.94
N GLU A 660 15.80 35.42 27.91
CA GLU A 660 15.62 35.97 26.56
C GLU A 660 14.34 35.41 25.92
N ILE A 661 13.77 36.17 24.99
CA ILE A 661 12.71 35.66 24.12
C ILE A 661 13.37 34.66 23.16
N PRO A 662 12.96 33.39 23.14
CA PRO A 662 13.58 32.38 22.29
C PRO A 662 13.37 32.67 20.80
N GLU A 663 14.23 32.11 19.95
CA GLU A 663 14.10 32.20 18.49
C GLU A 663 12.74 31.63 18.05
N ASN A 664 11.98 32.43 17.29
CA ASN A 664 10.60 32.15 16.93
C ASN A 664 10.46 31.73 15.45
N ALA A 665 9.40 30.97 15.15
CA ALA A 665 9.10 30.55 13.78
C ALA A 665 8.54 31.72 12.95
N VAL A 666 7.59 32.47 13.52
CA VAL A 666 6.96 33.66 12.90
C VAL A 666 6.87 34.79 13.93
N LYS A 667 7.21 36.02 13.52
CA LYS A 667 7.13 37.22 14.37
C LYS A 667 6.02 38.12 13.83
N LEU A 668 5.10 38.51 14.72
CA LEU A 668 4.03 39.47 14.44
C LEU A 668 4.43 40.79 15.06
N LYS A 669 5.08 41.64 14.27
CA LYS A 669 5.46 43.00 14.65
C LYS A 669 5.52 43.87 13.39
N LYS A 670 5.18 45.15 13.52
CA LYS A 670 5.40 46.15 12.46
C LYS A 670 6.92 46.32 12.23
N GLU A 671 7.44 45.80 11.13
CA GLU A 671 8.81 46.06 10.66
C GLU A 671 8.78 46.97 9.44
N LYS A 672 9.77 47.87 9.30
CA LYS A 672 9.74 49.02 8.39
C LYS A 672 9.54 48.68 6.90
N ASP A 673 9.73 47.42 6.48
CA ASP A 673 9.81 47.03 5.07
C ASP A 673 8.78 45.98 4.62
N ASN A 674 7.86 45.50 5.47
CA ASN A 674 6.81 44.53 5.06
C ASN A 674 5.38 44.99 5.43
N ASN A 675 4.79 45.81 4.56
CA ASN A 675 3.49 46.47 4.70
C ASN A 675 2.29 45.60 4.21
N ALA A 676 1.87 44.58 4.96
CA ALA A 676 0.57 43.94 4.65
C ALA A 676 -0.25 43.40 5.84
N TRP A 677 0.33 43.23 7.03
CA TRP A 677 -0.36 42.58 8.14
C TRP A 677 -0.66 43.55 9.29
N ALA A 678 -1.83 43.39 9.92
CA ALA A 678 -2.23 44.18 11.08
C ALA A 678 -1.63 43.62 12.37
N THR A 679 -1.24 44.51 13.27
CA THR A 679 -0.71 44.18 14.61
C THR A 679 -1.80 44.31 15.68
N PHE A 680 -1.51 43.85 16.90
CA PHE A 680 -2.40 44.12 18.05
C PHE A 680 -2.60 45.62 18.28
N MET A 681 -1.58 46.45 18.00
CA MET A 681 -1.68 47.90 18.07
C MET A 681 -2.68 48.44 17.05
N ASP A 682 -2.61 48.00 15.79
CA ASP A 682 -3.54 48.43 14.74
C ASP A 682 -4.99 48.02 15.07
N ILE A 683 -5.19 46.87 15.72
CA ILE A 683 -6.53 46.38 16.09
C ILE A 683 -7.09 47.12 17.30
N ILE A 684 -6.32 47.28 18.39
CA ILE A 684 -6.82 47.87 19.65
C ILE A 684 -7.01 49.39 19.51
N ASN A 685 -6.18 50.06 18.71
CA ASN A 685 -6.28 51.51 18.51
C ASN A 685 -7.46 51.96 17.63
N GLU A 686 -8.22 51.02 17.05
CA GLU A 686 -9.53 51.26 16.44
C GLU A 686 -10.68 51.21 17.48
N TYR A 687 -10.35 51.00 18.76
CA TYR A 687 -11.27 50.96 19.89
C TYR A 687 -12.42 49.93 19.73
N PRO A 688 -12.11 48.65 19.45
CA PRO A 688 -13.14 47.62 19.34
C PRO A 688 -13.79 47.35 20.71
N GLU A 689 -15.10 47.11 20.74
CA GLU A 689 -15.80 46.68 21.97
C GLU A 689 -15.57 45.20 22.28
N SER A 690 -15.21 44.40 21.28
CA SER A 690 -14.92 43.00 21.47
C SER A 690 -13.85 42.47 20.50
N LEU A 691 -13.11 41.44 20.92
CA LEU A 691 -12.02 40.82 20.16
C LEU A 691 -12.07 39.30 20.27
N LYS A 692 -11.89 38.60 19.15
CA LYS A 692 -11.66 37.16 19.12
C LYS A 692 -10.56 36.83 18.12
N ILE A 693 -9.59 36.04 18.52
CA ILE A 693 -8.44 35.65 17.69
C ILE A 693 -8.71 34.26 17.13
N TYR A 694 -8.41 34.05 15.86
CA TYR A 694 -8.49 32.76 15.21
C TYR A 694 -7.13 32.40 14.65
N TYR A 695 -6.84 31.11 14.64
CA TYR A 695 -5.62 30.58 14.09
C TYR A 695 -5.92 29.31 13.28
N GLU A 696 -5.17 29.16 12.20
CA GLU A 696 -5.17 27.98 11.34
C GLU A 696 -3.71 27.65 11.05
N PHE A 697 -3.28 26.44 11.40
CA PHE A 697 -1.92 25.98 11.14
C PHE A 697 -1.90 24.61 10.44
N ASP A 698 -0.93 24.42 9.55
CA ASP A 698 -0.57 23.17 8.89
C ASP A 698 0.97 23.06 8.91
N LEU A 699 1.52 21.90 9.27
CA LEU A 699 2.97 21.68 9.38
C LEU A 699 3.69 21.65 8.04
N GLY A 700 2.96 21.39 6.97
CA GLY A 700 3.51 21.08 5.67
C GLY A 700 4.26 19.75 5.67
N GLU A 701 5.20 19.64 4.73
CA GLU A 701 5.98 18.43 4.51
C GLU A 701 7.19 18.32 5.46
N ILE A 702 7.40 17.13 6.02
CA ILE A 702 8.55 16.79 6.87
C ILE A 702 9.33 15.65 6.19
N ILE A 703 10.65 15.81 6.08
CA ILE A 703 11.53 14.77 5.53
C ILE A 703 12.14 13.96 6.68
N LEU A 704 11.86 12.66 6.71
CA LEU A 704 12.29 11.73 7.75
C LEU A 704 13.15 10.61 7.17
N ASN A 705 14.19 10.20 7.88
CA ASN A 705 15.00 9.01 7.59
C ASN A 705 14.64 7.84 8.54
N LYS A 706 15.32 6.68 8.39
CA LYS A 706 15.10 5.50 9.25
C LYS A 706 15.37 5.76 10.74
N GLU A 707 16.33 6.61 11.07
CA GLU A 707 16.67 6.94 12.46
C GLU A 707 15.60 7.84 13.09
N ASP A 708 15.09 8.81 12.33
CA ASP A 708 14.02 9.71 12.75
C ASP A 708 12.75 8.93 13.12
N ILE A 709 12.35 7.97 12.29
CA ILE A 709 11.19 7.11 12.57
C ILE A 709 11.43 6.27 13.83
N LYS A 710 12.62 5.71 14.03
CA LYS A 710 12.94 4.97 15.25
C LYS A 710 12.83 5.84 16.50
N LEU A 711 13.30 7.09 16.43
CA LEU A 711 13.19 8.06 17.53
C LEU A 711 11.74 8.47 17.80
N LEU A 712 10.90 8.48 16.76
CA LEU A 712 9.47 8.77 16.88
C LEU A 712 8.66 7.57 17.42
N LEU A 713 9.13 6.34 17.23
CA LEU A 713 8.50 5.13 17.78
C LEU A 713 8.99 4.80 19.21
N ASP A 714 9.97 5.55 19.71
CA ASP A 714 10.48 5.38 21.06
C ASP A 714 9.49 5.95 22.10
N LYS A 715 8.99 5.09 22.97
CA LYS A 715 7.92 5.40 23.94
C LYS A 715 8.31 6.46 24.96
N ASP A 716 9.62 6.74 25.12
CA ASP A 716 10.14 7.72 26.08
C ASP A 716 10.32 9.14 25.48
N ARG A 717 10.07 9.35 24.17
CA ARG A 717 10.10 10.68 23.54
C ARG A 717 8.69 11.15 23.19
N ASN A 718 8.35 12.37 23.60
CA ASN A 718 7.05 12.96 23.28
C ASN A 718 6.91 13.13 21.75
N THR A 719 6.07 12.30 21.14
CA THR A 719 5.76 12.27 19.70
C THR A 719 4.86 13.41 19.25
N LYS A 720 4.44 14.26 20.18
CA LYS A 720 3.62 15.42 19.89
C LYS A 720 4.44 16.58 19.40
N LEU A 721 3.95 17.24 18.36
CA LEU A 721 4.44 18.55 17.96
C LEU A 721 3.59 19.62 18.63
N GLN A 722 4.24 20.54 19.32
CA GLN A 722 3.58 21.58 20.11
C GLN A 722 3.63 22.91 19.37
N ALA A 723 2.48 23.58 19.30
CA ALA A 723 2.35 24.93 18.79
C ALA A 723 2.01 25.89 19.95
N ASP A 724 2.75 27.00 20.01
CA ASP A 724 2.65 27.96 21.11
C ASP A 724 2.72 29.40 20.55
N ILE A 725 2.00 30.32 21.20
CA ILE A 725 2.13 31.77 20.98
C ILE A 725 2.67 32.42 22.25
N LEU A 726 3.63 33.32 22.08
CA LEU A 726 4.18 34.15 23.14
C LEU A 726 3.90 35.61 22.79
N ILE A 727 3.15 36.32 23.63
CA ILE A 727 2.79 37.73 23.44
C ILE A 727 3.57 38.56 24.44
N ASP A 728 4.31 39.54 23.92
CA ASP A 728 5.15 40.44 24.69
C ASP A 728 4.41 41.77 24.85
N VAL A 729 3.93 42.03 26.06
CA VAL A 729 3.03 43.15 26.38
C VAL A 729 3.79 44.23 27.18
N PRO A 730 4.45 45.19 26.50
CA PRO A 730 4.97 46.39 27.14
C PRO A 730 3.81 47.32 27.50
N VAL A 731 3.63 47.64 28.80
CA VAL A 731 2.58 48.57 29.22
C VAL A 731 3.02 50.00 28.94
N GLY A 732 2.41 50.61 27.93
CA GLY A 732 2.70 51.96 27.48
C GLY A 732 1.69 52.46 26.46
N PHE A 733 1.60 53.78 26.32
CA PHE A 733 0.64 54.43 25.44
C PHE A 733 1.15 55.77 24.88
N GLU A 734 0.62 56.14 23.73
CA GLU A 734 0.73 57.46 23.12
C GLU A 734 -0.54 58.25 23.44
N VAL A 735 -0.37 59.47 23.95
CA VAL A 735 -1.42 60.46 24.10
C VAL A 735 -1.38 61.34 22.85
N THR A 736 -2.40 61.27 22.00
CA THR A 736 -2.36 61.89 20.66
C THR A 736 -2.58 63.42 20.70
N GLU A 737 -3.23 63.90 21.75
CA GLU A 737 -3.52 65.30 22.04
C GLU A 737 -3.66 65.51 23.55
N ASP A 738 -3.45 66.73 24.03
CA ASP A 738 -3.53 67.04 25.47
C ASP A 738 -4.86 66.57 26.04
N SER A 739 -4.78 65.75 27.09
CA SER A 739 -5.91 65.02 27.62
C SER A 739 -6.01 65.18 29.13
N THR A 740 -7.15 64.82 29.69
CA THR A 740 -7.38 64.85 31.13
C THR A 740 -7.96 63.55 31.62
N LEU A 741 -7.45 63.04 32.74
CA LEU A 741 -7.89 61.80 33.35
C LEU A 741 -8.35 62.06 34.78
N SER A 742 -9.62 61.77 35.08
CA SER A 742 -10.18 61.91 36.44
C SER A 742 -9.76 60.73 37.30
N PHE A 743 -9.35 60.99 38.55
CA PHE A 743 -9.06 59.93 39.52
C PHE A 743 -10.28 59.05 39.77
N ALA A 744 -11.49 59.63 39.76
CA ALA A 744 -12.72 58.87 39.95
C ALA A 744 -12.95 57.87 38.81
N ASP A 745 -12.54 58.20 37.58
CA ASP A 745 -12.63 57.30 36.43
C ASP A 745 -11.55 56.20 36.48
N ILE A 746 -10.35 56.48 37.00
CA ILE A 746 -9.27 55.48 37.17
C ILE A 746 -9.62 54.46 38.27
N MET A 747 -10.25 54.94 39.36
CA MET A 747 -10.51 54.14 40.56
C MET A 747 -11.91 53.49 40.57
N ASP A 748 -12.73 53.73 39.54
CA ASP A 748 -14.14 53.29 39.44
C ASP A 748 -14.99 53.71 40.66
N GLU A 749 -14.90 54.98 41.04
CA GLU A 749 -15.53 55.49 42.27
C GLU A 749 -16.91 56.12 42.05
N LYS A 750 -17.80 55.90 43.03
CA LYS A 750 -19.08 56.60 43.10
C LYS A 750 -18.86 58.06 43.45
N ARG A 751 -19.34 58.94 42.57
CA ARG A 751 -19.37 60.39 42.76
C ARG A 751 -20.51 60.75 43.72
N THR A 752 -20.18 61.28 44.90
CA THR A 752 -21.15 61.66 45.94
C THR A 752 -20.89 63.08 46.45
N ASP A 753 -21.90 63.73 47.01
CA ASP A 753 -21.75 65.04 47.66
C ASP A 753 -20.74 64.93 48.82
N ILE A 754 -19.74 65.80 48.83
CA ILE A 754 -18.66 65.73 49.83
C ILE A 754 -19.12 66.03 51.25
N PHE A 755 -20.21 66.80 51.40
CA PHE A 755 -20.82 67.13 52.68
C PHE A 755 -21.95 66.15 53.04
N GLY A 756 -22.21 65.13 52.20
CA GLY A 756 -23.24 64.13 52.41
C GLY A 756 -24.68 64.65 52.25
N ARG A 757 -24.88 65.75 51.51
CA ARG A 757 -26.20 66.34 51.25
C ARG A 757 -26.97 65.55 50.20
N GLU A 758 -28.29 65.45 50.34
CA GLU A 758 -29.20 64.76 49.41
C GLU A 758 -30.29 65.73 48.92
N GLN A 759 -30.54 65.79 47.60
CA GLN A 759 -31.61 66.64 47.04
C GLN A 759 -32.98 66.21 47.58
N GLY A 760 -33.72 67.14 48.19
CA GLY A 760 -35.11 66.91 48.65
C GLY A 760 -35.24 66.19 50.00
N SER A 761 -34.14 65.92 50.71
CA SER A 761 -34.16 65.38 52.06
C SER A 761 -34.36 66.51 53.08
N THR A 762 -35.37 66.41 53.96
CA THR A 762 -35.60 67.35 55.07
C THR A 762 -34.72 67.03 56.29
N SER A 763 -33.50 66.50 56.07
CA SER A 763 -32.50 66.27 57.11
C SER A 763 -31.96 67.61 57.61
N SER A 764 -32.65 68.20 58.59
CA SER A 764 -32.46 69.58 59.05
C SER A 764 -31.09 69.90 59.64
N THR A 765 -30.22 68.93 59.94
CA THR A 765 -28.94 69.21 60.62
C THR A 765 -27.79 69.49 59.65
N VAL A 766 -27.58 68.65 58.63
CA VAL A 766 -26.46 68.80 57.67
C VAL A 766 -26.67 69.98 56.73
N ASP A 767 -27.90 70.22 56.28
CA ASP A 767 -28.23 71.36 55.41
C ASP A 767 -28.12 72.69 56.18
N THR A 768 -28.58 72.72 57.43
CA THR A 768 -28.45 73.91 58.30
C THR A 768 -26.98 74.22 58.58
N ILE A 769 -26.15 73.22 58.94
CA ILE A 769 -24.71 73.43 59.17
C ILE A 769 -24.00 73.90 57.89
N SER A 770 -24.40 73.40 56.72
CA SER A 770 -23.82 73.81 55.43
C SER A 770 -24.13 75.27 55.08
N GLN A 771 -25.29 75.80 55.48
CA GLN A 771 -25.62 77.22 55.31
C GLN A 771 -24.72 78.15 56.12
N TYR A 772 -24.24 77.69 57.28
CA TYR A 772 -23.35 78.44 58.17
C TYR A 772 -21.85 78.30 57.85
N LEU A 773 -21.46 77.68 56.73
CA LEU A 773 -20.05 77.63 56.32
C LEU A 773 -19.51 79.07 56.14
N HIS A 774 -18.44 79.39 56.86
CA HIS A 774 -17.76 80.68 56.84
C HIS A 774 -16.49 80.62 55.97
N SER A 775 -15.71 79.55 56.10
CA SER A 775 -14.59 79.24 55.20
C SER A 775 -14.40 77.74 55.05
N VAL A 776 -13.95 77.30 53.88
CA VAL A 776 -13.63 75.90 53.61
C VAL A 776 -12.22 75.86 53.02
N LEU A 777 -11.37 75.06 53.63
CA LEU A 777 -10.01 74.75 53.20
C LEU A 777 -9.96 73.28 52.80
N LEU A 778 -9.64 72.99 51.54
CA LEU A 778 -9.34 71.64 51.08
C LEU A 778 -7.83 71.41 51.15
N CYS A 779 -7.41 70.45 51.95
CA CYS A 779 -6.03 69.99 52.00
C CYS A 779 -5.89 68.72 51.15
N ALA A 780 -5.01 68.76 50.16
CA ALA A 780 -4.77 67.66 49.23
C ALA A 780 -3.27 67.29 49.22
N LYS A 781 -2.98 66.02 49.45
CA LYS A 781 -1.63 65.44 49.28
C LYS A 781 -1.66 64.46 48.13
N VAL A 782 -0.91 64.75 47.07
CA VAL A 782 -0.81 63.88 45.88
C VAL A 782 0.61 63.36 45.77
N GLU A 783 0.74 62.06 45.50
CA GLU A 783 1.99 61.36 45.20
C GLU A 783 1.80 60.66 43.84
N ASN A 784 2.71 60.91 42.90
CA ASN A 784 2.67 60.37 41.56
C ASN A 784 4.06 59.86 41.15
N THR A 785 4.23 58.54 41.14
CA THR A 785 5.42 57.84 40.62
C THR A 785 5.14 57.11 39.32
N THR A 786 4.04 57.43 38.62
CA THR A 786 3.63 56.72 37.40
C THR A 786 4.46 57.04 36.16
N GLY A 787 5.33 58.06 36.22
CA GLY A 787 6.08 58.58 35.06
C GLY A 787 5.26 59.50 34.14
N LEU A 788 3.97 59.72 34.43
CA LEU A 788 3.12 60.66 33.71
C LEU A 788 3.42 62.09 34.17
N ALA A 789 4.24 62.83 33.42
CA ALA A 789 4.56 64.24 33.65
C ALA A 789 3.28 65.08 33.53
N SER A 790 2.63 65.32 34.66
CA SER A 790 1.27 65.86 34.69
C SER A 790 1.14 67.01 35.70
N ALA A 791 0.28 67.96 35.34
CA ALA A 791 -0.27 68.92 36.29
C ALA A 791 -1.58 68.35 36.85
N PHE A 792 -1.81 68.50 38.14
CA PHE A 792 -3.04 68.07 38.79
C PHE A 792 -3.89 69.29 39.10
N THR A 793 -5.19 69.19 38.83
CA THR A 793 -6.16 70.23 39.17
C THR A 793 -7.29 69.66 39.99
N LEU A 794 -7.75 70.42 40.98
CA LEU A 794 -9.04 70.23 41.59
C LEU A 794 -10.11 70.84 40.70
N GLN A 795 -11.08 70.03 40.30
CA GLN A 795 -12.29 70.48 39.63
C GLN A 795 -13.49 70.12 40.49
N ALA A 796 -14.55 70.91 40.45
CA ALA A 796 -15.76 70.59 41.19
C ALA A 796 -16.97 70.65 40.28
N PHE A 797 -17.85 69.66 40.44
CA PHE A 797 -18.94 69.40 39.54
C PHE A 797 -20.28 69.30 40.26
N ASP A 798 -21.35 69.67 39.54
CA ASP A 798 -22.73 69.40 39.94
C ASP A 798 -23.17 67.97 39.56
N LYS A 799 -24.45 67.63 39.78
CA LYS A 799 -25.03 66.34 39.37
C LYS A 799 -24.91 66.03 37.87
N ASP A 800 -24.87 67.07 37.03
CA ASP A 800 -24.83 66.98 35.57
C ASP A 800 -23.39 67.06 35.05
N LYS A 801 -22.38 66.98 35.93
CA LYS A 801 -20.94 67.12 35.65
C LYS A 801 -20.54 68.47 35.08
N LYS A 802 -21.29 69.53 35.36
CA LYS A 802 -20.91 70.89 34.97
C LYS A 802 -19.96 71.49 35.99
N PRO A 803 -18.87 72.14 35.55
CA PRO A 803 -17.93 72.77 36.47
C PRO A 803 -18.59 73.93 37.22
N ILE A 804 -18.43 73.95 38.53
CA ILE A 804 -19.03 74.94 39.43
C ILE A 804 -18.16 76.22 39.50
N PHE A 805 -16.85 76.04 39.43
CA PHE A 805 -15.84 77.11 39.40
C PHE A 805 -14.62 76.66 38.58
N ASP A 806 -13.73 77.61 38.28
CA ASP A 806 -12.53 77.37 37.49
C ASP A 806 -11.59 76.35 38.18
N PRO A 807 -10.93 75.45 37.42
CA PRO A 807 -10.01 74.47 37.99
C PRO A 807 -8.91 75.11 38.84
N LYS A 808 -8.65 74.55 40.02
CA LYS A 808 -7.57 75.01 40.92
C LYS A 808 -6.37 74.08 40.84
N GLU A 809 -5.19 74.62 40.58
CA GLU A 809 -3.96 73.82 40.47
C GLU A 809 -3.53 73.24 41.83
N LEU A 810 -3.18 71.96 41.84
CA LEU A 810 -2.75 71.20 43.01
C LEU A 810 -1.26 70.87 42.98
N MET A 811 -0.73 70.53 41.80
CA MET A 811 0.66 70.11 41.65
C MET A 811 1.10 70.29 40.20
N VAL A 812 2.36 70.72 40.01
CA VAL A 812 3.01 70.82 38.69
C VAL A 812 4.39 70.17 38.78
N GLY A 813 4.60 69.06 38.07
CA GLY A 813 5.94 68.52 37.81
C GLY A 813 6.73 67.91 38.98
N GLN A 814 6.12 67.69 40.15
CA GLN A 814 6.77 67.05 41.31
C GLN A 814 6.21 65.65 41.59
N ALA A 815 7.03 64.75 42.16
CA ALA A 815 6.62 63.38 42.48
C ALA A 815 5.70 63.29 43.71
N SER A 816 5.74 64.27 44.61
CA SER A 816 4.79 64.41 45.71
C SER A 816 4.66 65.88 46.11
N ASN A 817 3.45 66.33 46.41
CA ASN A 817 3.17 67.68 46.89
C ASN A 817 1.98 67.71 47.86
N GLU A 818 1.97 68.70 48.75
CA GLU A 818 0.83 69.05 49.61
C GLU A 818 0.32 70.44 49.19
N ALA A 819 -0.97 70.53 48.90
CA ALA A 819 -1.64 71.75 48.49
C ALA A 819 -2.81 72.06 49.42
N GLN A 820 -2.97 73.34 49.75
CA GLN A 820 -4.11 73.85 50.52
C GLN A 820 -4.89 74.83 49.64
N ILE A 821 -6.16 74.51 49.39
CA ILE A 821 -7.06 75.31 48.58
C ILE A 821 -8.08 75.98 49.50
N LEU A 822 -7.96 77.30 49.64
CA LEU A 822 -8.99 78.11 50.27
C LEU A 822 -10.04 78.49 49.22
N PHE A 823 -11.31 78.27 49.51
CA PHE A 823 -12.41 78.74 48.67
C PHE A 823 -12.76 80.20 49.02
N THR A 824 -12.88 81.05 48.00
CA THR A 824 -13.31 82.44 48.14
C THR A 824 -14.78 82.50 48.57
N GLY A 825 -15.25 83.66 49.07
CA GLY A 825 -16.65 83.82 49.47
C GLY A 825 -17.65 83.54 48.34
N GLN A 826 -17.31 83.89 47.10
CA GLN A 826 -18.16 83.60 45.93
C GLN A 826 -18.20 82.11 45.60
N GLU A 827 -17.05 81.43 45.65
CA GLU A 827 -16.98 79.97 45.45
C GLU A 827 -17.71 79.22 46.56
N LEU A 828 -17.59 79.68 47.81
CA LEU A 828 -18.27 79.10 48.95
C LEU A 828 -19.80 79.20 48.81
N GLN A 829 -20.31 80.33 48.30
CA GLN A 829 -21.73 80.46 47.99
C GLN A 829 -22.18 79.45 46.93
N LYS A 830 -21.40 79.28 45.85
CA LYS A 830 -21.69 78.26 44.83
C LYS A 830 -21.67 76.82 45.38
N ILE A 831 -20.76 76.52 46.32
CA ILE A 831 -20.70 75.23 47.02
C ILE A 831 -21.98 75.00 47.83
N LYS A 832 -22.47 76.02 48.53
CA LYS A 832 -23.73 75.96 49.30
C LYS A 832 -24.94 75.71 48.39
N ASP A 833 -25.00 76.39 47.25
CA ASP A 833 -26.14 76.36 46.33
C ASP A 833 -26.18 75.09 45.45
N THR A 834 -25.05 74.38 45.32
CA THR A 834 -24.94 73.20 44.46
C THR A 834 -25.01 71.92 45.28
N ILE A 835 -26.10 71.15 45.13
CA ILE A 835 -26.29 69.82 45.73
C ILE A 835 -26.58 68.82 44.60
N PRO A 836 -25.73 67.80 44.36
CA PRO A 836 -24.48 67.49 45.06
C PRO A 836 -23.30 68.36 44.58
N PHE A 837 -22.38 68.68 45.49
CA PHE A 837 -21.06 69.24 45.22
C PHE A 837 -20.01 68.12 45.20
N ILE A 838 -19.44 67.85 44.03
CA ILE A 838 -18.56 66.71 43.77
C ILE A 838 -17.18 67.23 43.33
N PRO A 839 -16.22 67.37 44.25
CA PRO A 839 -14.85 67.70 43.88
C PRO A 839 -14.09 66.46 43.40
N GLU A 840 -13.35 66.60 42.32
CA GLU A 840 -12.51 65.57 41.71
C GLU A 840 -11.09 66.10 41.48
N ILE A 841 -10.11 65.21 41.66
CA ILE A 841 -8.75 65.45 41.19
C ILE A 841 -8.66 64.98 39.74
N VAL A 842 -8.26 65.89 38.86
CA VAL A 842 -8.08 65.65 37.44
C VAL A 842 -6.59 65.80 37.10
N MET A 843 -6.02 64.76 36.50
CA MET A 843 -4.67 64.75 35.97
C MET A 843 -4.68 65.29 34.54
N LYS A 844 -3.86 66.29 34.23
CA LYS A 844 -3.60 66.75 32.86
C LYS A 844 -2.43 65.96 32.29
N ILE A 845 -2.65 65.29 31.16
CA ILE A 845 -1.67 64.45 30.49
C ILE A 845 -1.33 65.12 29.15
N PRO A 846 -0.13 65.72 29.00
CA PRO A 846 0.28 66.33 27.75
C PRO A 846 0.39 65.30 26.62
N LYS A 847 0.25 65.76 25.38
CA LYS A 847 0.58 64.96 24.20
C LYS A 847 2.00 64.40 24.30
N GLY A 848 2.15 63.09 24.10
CA GLY A 848 3.46 62.44 24.21
C GLY A 848 3.40 60.92 24.32
N ASN A 849 4.57 60.29 24.43
CA ASN A 849 4.71 58.86 24.65
C ASN A 849 5.04 58.58 26.12
N TYR A 850 4.30 57.65 26.72
CA TYR A 850 4.43 57.31 28.12
C TYR A 850 4.56 55.81 28.32
N TYR A 851 5.36 55.44 29.31
CA TYR A 851 5.53 54.06 29.75
C TYR A 851 5.22 53.99 31.24
N ILE A 852 4.52 52.94 31.67
CA ILE A 852 4.21 52.75 33.08
C ILE A 852 5.38 52.04 33.74
N GLU A 853 5.96 52.66 34.77
CA GLU A 853 7.02 52.02 35.55
C GLU A 853 6.48 50.90 36.45
N ARG A 854 7.34 49.93 36.76
CA ARG A 854 7.11 48.92 37.80
C ARG A 854 6.94 49.62 39.13
N ASP A 855 6.03 49.12 39.96
CA ASP A 855 5.69 49.75 41.25
C ASP A 855 5.17 51.19 41.14
N ALA A 856 4.76 51.64 39.95
CA ALA A 856 4.14 52.95 39.74
C ALA A 856 2.93 53.11 40.68
N LYS A 857 2.91 54.22 41.42
CA LYS A 857 1.87 54.57 42.38
C LYS A 857 1.32 55.95 42.08
N LEU A 858 0.00 56.05 42.18
CA LEU A 858 -0.73 57.30 42.16
C LEU A 858 -1.61 57.34 43.40
N LYS A 859 -1.27 58.21 44.34
CA LYS A 859 -1.93 58.30 45.64
C LYS A 859 -2.39 59.72 45.90
N ALA A 860 -3.63 59.87 46.33
CA ALA A 860 -4.20 61.14 46.73
C ALA A 860 -4.86 61.02 48.10
N ASN A 861 -4.50 61.91 49.03
CA ASN A 861 -5.14 62.03 50.33
C ASN A 861 -5.83 63.40 50.39
N LEU A 862 -7.14 63.39 50.60
CA LEU A 862 -7.97 64.58 50.64
C LEU A 862 -8.55 64.76 52.06
N SER A 863 -8.57 65.99 52.54
CA SER A 863 -9.24 66.37 53.79
C SER A 863 -9.81 67.78 53.68
N ILE A 864 -10.93 68.04 54.35
CA ILE A 864 -11.54 69.37 54.44
C ILE A 864 -11.44 69.87 55.87
N ILE A 865 -11.09 71.15 56.00
CA ILE A 865 -11.24 71.95 57.21
C ILE A 865 -12.29 73.02 56.90
N ALA A 866 -13.45 72.94 57.54
CA ALA A 866 -14.55 73.87 57.37
C ALA A 866 -14.78 74.65 58.67
N ASN A 867 -14.62 75.97 58.63
CA ASN A 867 -15.03 76.82 59.74
C ASN A 867 -16.47 77.25 59.51
N THR A 868 -17.31 77.08 60.52
CA THR A 868 -18.70 77.58 60.49
C THR A 868 -18.85 78.78 61.41
N ASP A 869 -19.81 79.65 61.11
CA ASP A 869 -20.24 80.74 61.98
C ASP A 869 -21.72 80.57 62.22
N ILE A 870 -22.06 79.70 63.18
CA ILE A 870 -23.44 79.35 63.48
C ILE A 870 -24.00 80.46 64.35
N ASP A 871 -24.91 81.25 63.78
CA ASP A 871 -25.74 82.21 64.50
C ASP A 871 -27.21 81.80 64.32
N TYR A 872 -27.71 81.01 65.27
CA TYR A 872 -29.04 80.41 65.22
C TYR A 872 -29.89 80.90 66.40
N THR A 873 -31.10 81.36 66.11
CA THR A 873 -32.06 81.82 67.13
C THR A 873 -33.26 80.87 67.19
N TYR A 874 -33.50 80.27 68.36
CA TYR A 874 -34.65 79.41 68.62
C TYR A 874 -35.76 80.17 69.37
N ASP A 875 -36.99 80.15 68.86
CA ASP A 875 -38.17 80.82 69.44
C ASP A 875 -39.00 79.81 70.25
N MET A 876 -39.20 80.05 71.54
CA MET A 876 -39.73 79.07 72.52
C MET A 876 -41.26 79.13 72.70
N THR A 877 -41.99 79.82 71.81
CA THR A 877 -43.42 80.18 72.01
C THR A 877 -44.45 79.14 71.53
N GLY A 878 -44.06 77.86 71.42
CA GLY A 878 -44.89 76.79 70.88
C GLY A 878 -45.16 75.59 71.81
N SER A 879 -45.46 75.78 73.09
CA SER A 879 -46.18 74.73 73.86
C SER A 879 -46.85 75.28 75.13
N LYS A 880 -48.16 75.56 75.07
CA LYS A 880 -49.08 75.54 76.21
C LYS A 880 -50.46 75.07 75.76
N GLU A 881 -50.74 73.80 76.09
CA GLU A 881 -52.01 73.08 76.23
C GLU A 881 -53.07 73.11 75.10
N HIS A 882 -53.50 71.88 74.73
CA HIS A 882 -54.64 71.51 73.87
C HIS A 882 -54.53 71.71 72.35
#